data_AF-A0A6A5BWU4-F1
#
_entry.id   AF-A0A6A5BWU4-F1
#
_cell.length_a   1.000
_cell.length_b   1.000
_cell.length_c   1.000
_cell.angle_alpha   90.00
_cell.angle_beta   90.00
_cell.angle_gamma   90.00
#
_symmetry.space_group_name_H-M   'P 1'
#
loop_
_entity.id
_entity.type
_entity.pdbx_description
1 polymer ?
#
loop_
_entity_poly.entity_id
_entity_poly.type
_entity_poly.pdbx_seq_one_letter_code
_entity_poly.pdbx_strand_id
1 'polypeptide(L)'
;MPSQPFKSNLVLDEWTKKDIELWLQYIGLGEYYKTFIKLYPKGSSLKNELVNTISSEDDIRKNACIGQLIFWFGHVRKLFQAIQHLKQNKYAFNSDSVKFETQRQENDKLTGKSSSFVSRAAPRITIIKNRDVRTLTCHEVVSMLRSDERIANLKDETNGVYAWTRAHEEMLIAQKVDGEIFLSITNPNEYSEFVFDKIQPNYATSTHATLFETLTKIAIEIVNNGFKPVESALIDSQSSSSNPINTSVETISTTSSNYPEVSYGEKIQVIIGKIRASSKKVQNMSDDDLKEYADNLGTVEGIKKAYLNKEFTAIKKLFSSMRSMKKMGALSSALSSTASDYTKSECHLERLPDDIEIAERESSLLPARFKDTIKVKLVIAEIAKNKKERTMRRLLSPIMSSISASPQFGLFHSGVIIGPWLIEWNSSSLCIPRRCYSNAATLAIDIQEISTKELDSCIDRVSQVIADWNVHNRYSQQKCNCQHFVDDICKALGIKMNFTGSMGHYITKLRNKGLCNIKWKVPVDIMEQVGIKEQQITFYTHKQLDTLMCTILSKIPDFPERYEEDHMLLKSFDRAFWLRAFKAPQNANYHSITPEEFRKYSGLKQNSGESEEEDFGVFGSAGGEEDEEKDDSESSNYHSRTGCPFGHPSDKSFTADWW
;
A
#
# COMPACT_ATOMS: atom_id res chain seq x y z
N MET A 1 6.56 37.91 10.96
CA MET A 1 7.24 38.30 12.22
C MET A 1 7.66 37.02 12.93
N PRO A 2 8.92 36.87 13.38
CA PRO A 2 9.29 35.75 14.23
C PRO A 2 8.50 35.85 15.55
N SER A 3 7.85 34.76 15.96
CA SER A 3 7.23 34.65 17.29
C SER A 3 8.29 35.00 18.34
N GLN A 4 8.01 36.00 19.18
CA GLN A 4 8.88 36.22 20.33
C GLN A 4 8.90 34.93 21.15
N PRO A 5 10.07 34.42 21.57
CA PRO A 5 10.13 33.30 22.49
C PRO A 5 9.32 33.68 23.73
N PHE A 6 8.46 32.76 24.20
CA PHE A 6 7.88 32.90 25.52
C PHE A 6 9.02 33.22 26.48
N LYS A 7 8.92 34.36 27.18
CA LYS A 7 9.91 34.77 28.17
C LYS A 7 10.15 33.56 29.07
N SER A 8 11.40 33.10 29.15
CA SER A 8 11.92 32.03 30.01
C SER A 8 11.68 32.25 31.51
N ASN A 9 10.86 33.23 31.86
CA ASN A 9 10.64 33.74 33.20
C ASN A 9 9.18 33.55 33.64
N LEU A 10 8.32 32.87 32.88
CA LEU A 10 7.08 32.36 33.46
C LEU A 10 7.49 31.36 34.54
N VAL A 11 7.44 31.84 35.78
CA VAL A 11 7.60 31.01 36.96
C VAL A 11 6.60 29.87 36.81
N LEU A 12 6.99 28.62 37.08
CA LEU A 12 6.09 27.47 37.04
C LEU A 12 4.72 27.76 37.67
N ASP A 13 4.66 28.67 38.64
CA ASP A 13 3.44 29.18 39.29
C ASP A 13 2.37 29.73 38.31
N GLU A 14 2.78 30.22 37.14
CA GLU A 14 1.90 30.81 36.12
C GLU A 14 1.46 29.81 35.03
N TRP A 15 1.94 28.56 35.07
CA TRP A 15 1.55 27.56 34.06
C TRP A 15 0.06 27.21 34.15
N THR A 16 -0.61 27.29 33.01
CA THR A 16 -2.00 26.86 32.83
C THR A 16 -2.07 25.36 32.58
N LYS A 17 -3.30 24.80 32.58
CA LYS A 17 -3.53 23.38 32.20
C LYS A 17 -2.96 23.05 30.82
N LYS A 18 -3.07 24.00 29.88
CA LYS A 18 -2.57 23.86 28.52
C LYS A 18 -1.04 23.84 28.48
N ASP A 19 -0.37 24.60 29.33
CA ASP A 19 1.09 24.60 29.39
C ASP A 19 1.62 23.27 29.93
N ILE A 20 0.95 22.71 30.95
CA ILE A 20 1.25 21.36 31.48
C ILE A 20 1.00 20.29 30.42
N GLU A 21 -0.09 20.39 29.64
CA GLU A 21 -0.37 19.49 28.51
C GLU A 21 0.76 19.50 27.49
N LEU A 22 1.16 20.70 27.06
CA LEU A 22 2.22 20.89 26.07
C LEU A 22 3.57 20.40 26.59
N TRP A 23 3.86 20.58 27.87
CA TRP A 23 5.09 20.07 28.48
C TRP A 23 5.11 18.54 28.50
N LEU A 24 4.01 17.90 28.88
CA LEU A 24 3.89 16.44 28.87
C LEU A 24 3.99 15.88 27.44
N GLN A 25 3.35 16.53 26.46
CA GLN A 25 3.47 16.16 25.05
C GLN A 25 4.92 16.30 24.58
N TYR A 26 5.59 17.39 24.91
CA TYR A 26 6.97 17.67 24.54
C TYR A 26 7.94 16.57 25.03
N ILE A 27 7.79 16.13 26.28
CA ILE A 27 8.63 15.04 26.82
C ILE A 27 8.16 13.64 26.38
N GLY A 28 7.11 13.53 25.56
CA GLY A 28 6.59 12.27 25.02
C GLY A 28 5.74 11.47 26.01
N LEU A 29 5.16 12.14 27.02
CA LEU A 29 4.29 11.62 28.07
C LEU A 29 2.85 12.19 27.98
N GLY A 30 2.43 12.62 26.79
CA GLY A 30 1.13 13.26 26.56
C GLY A 30 -0.06 12.35 26.90
N GLU A 31 0.10 11.03 26.83
CA GLU A 31 -0.92 10.04 27.24
C GLU A 31 -1.31 10.16 28.72
N TYR A 32 -0.44 10.70 29.57
CA TYR A 32 -0.69 10.86 31.00
C TYR A 32 -1.45 12.14 31.34
N TYR A 33 -1.64 13.07 30.38
CA TYR A 33 -2.17 14.41 30.64
C TYR A 33 -3.48 14.42 31.44
N LYS A 34 -4.47 13.62 31.03
CA LYS A 34 -5.80 13.61 31.67
C LYS A 34 -5.74 13.27 33.15
N THR A 35 -4.84 12.39 33.56
CA THR A 35 -4.67 12.01 34.96
C THR A 35 -3.73 12.98 35.67
N PHE A 36 -2.66 13.40 34.99
CA PHE A 36 -1.68 14.34 35.53
C PHE A 36 -2.31 15.69 35.90
N ILE A 37 -3.25 16.20 35.09
CA ILE A 37 -3.92 17.48 35.36
C ILE A 37 -4.98 17.40 36.47
N LYS A 38 -5.46 16.20 36.80
CA LYS A 38 -6.31 16.01 37.99
C LYS A 38 -5.50 16.16 39.28
N LEU A 39 -4.24 15.70 39.25
CA LEU A 39 -3.31 15.81 40.37
C LEU A 39 -2.72 17.22 40.47
N TYR A 40 -2.35 17.81 39.32
CA TYR A 40 -1.69 19.12 39.26
C TYR A 40 -2.49 20.08 38.35
N PRO A 41 -3.61 20.63 38.82
CA PRO A 41 -4.51 21.44 38.00
C PRO A 41 -3.94 22.81 37.62
N LYS A 42 -2.86 23.24 38.28
CA LYS A 42 -2.16 24.52 38.07
C LYS A 42 -0.66 24.32 38.20
N GLY A 43 0.09 25.19 37.55
CA GLY A 43 1.55 25.21 37.60
C GLY A 43 2.15 25.34 39.01
N SER A 44 1.53 26.13 39.89
CA SER A 44 1.96 26.26 41.29
C SER A 44 1.87 24.95 42.07
N SER A 45 0.83 24.14 41.83
CA SER A 45 0.71 22.80 42.43
C SER A 45 1.77 21.85 41.86
N LEU A 46 1.98 21.85 40.54
CA LEU A 46 3.07 21.09 39.92
C LEU A 46 4.43 21.45 40.52
N LYS A 47 4.71 22.74 40.71
CA LYS A 47 5.95 23.23 41.30
C LYS A 47 6.13 22.76 42.75
N ASN A 48 5.14 23.04 43.59
CA ASN A 48 5.26 22.84 45.03
C ASN A 48 5.16 21.37 45.44
N GLU A 49 4.31 20.60 44.77
CA GLU A 49 3.99 19.23 45.18
C GLU A 49 4.81 18.18 44.43
N LEU A 50 5.32 18.50 43.24
CA LEU A 50 6.12 17.58 42.44
C LEU A 50 7.55 18.08 42.21
N VAL A 51 7.73 19.25 41.59
CA VAL A 51 9.07 19.70 41.20
C VAL A 51 9.94 19.87 42.44
N ASN A 52 9.45 20.54 43.49
CA ASN A 52 10.26 20.79 44.69
C ASN A 52 10.51 19.54 45.54
N THR A 53 9.62 18.55 45.49
CA THR A 53 9.64 17.38 46.38
C THR A 53 10.49 16.23 45.83
N ILE A 54 10.54 16.05 44.51
CA ILE A 54 11.23 14.93 43.87
C ILE A 54 12.73 15.20 43.74
N SER A 55 13.56 14.42 44.44
CA SER A 55 15.02 14.53 44.39
C SER A 55 15.68 13.34 43.70
N SER A 56 14.97 12.22 43.59
CA SER A 56 15.40 10.99 42.92
C SER A 56 14.26 10.37 42.08
N GLU A 57 14.58 9.43 41.20
CA GLU A 57 13.56 8.63 40.49
C GLU A 57 12.70 7.80 41.47
N ASP A 58 13.31 7.36 42.57
CA ASP A 58 12.66 6.60 43.63
C ASP A 58 11.54 7.40 44.31
N ASP A 59 11.71 8.73 44.42
CA ASP A 59 10.66 9.60 44.96
C ASP A 59 9.44 9.64 44.03
N ILE A 60 9.63 9.54 42.71
CA ILE A 60 8.52 9.48 41.75
C ILE A 60 7.75 8.18 41.92
N ARG A 61 8.46 7.06 42.10
CA ARG A 61 7.86 5.74 42.31
C ARG A 61 7.10 5.66 43.64
N LYS A 62 7.65 6.26 44.69
CA LYS A 62 7.05 6.29 46.04
C LYS A 62 5.93 7.33 46.16
N ASN A 63 5.83 8.29 45.25
CA ASN A 63 4.74 9.25 45.23
C ASN A 63 3.41 8.53 45.01
N ALA A 64 2.52 8.55 46.00
CA ALA A 64 1.26 7.80 45.97
C ALA A 64 0.38 8.10 44.75
N CYS A 65 0.47 9.32 44.20
CA CYS A 65 -0.33 9.75 43.06
C CYS A 65 0.34 9.43 41.72
N ILE A 66 1.66 9.66 41.59
CA ILE A 66 2.36 9.46 40.32
C ILE A 66 2.84 8.03 40.13
N GLY A 67 3.29 7.35 41.19
CA GLY A 67 3.74 5.95 41.09
C GLY A 67 2.64 5.02 40.59
N GLN A 68 1.38 5.31 40.91
CA GLN A 68 0.21 4.60 40.37
C GLN A 68 -0.10 4.95 38.91
N LEU A 69 0.38 6.10 38.42
CA LEU A 69 0.13 6.58 37.07
C LEU A 69 1.22 6.15 36.09
N ILE A 70 2.48 6.19 36.53
CA ILE A 70 3.66 5.99 35.70
C ILE A 70 4.46 4.81 36.26
N PHE A 71 4.13 3.63 35.74
CA PHE A 71 4.73 2.35 36.14
C PHE A 71 5.88 1.91 35.23
N TRP A 72 6.04 2.57 34.08
CA TRP A 72 7.09 2.26 33.11
C TRP A 72 8.36 3.02 33.44
N PHE A 73 9.49 2.31 33.56
CA PHE A 73 10.79 2.88 33.93
C PHE A 73 11.17 4.07 33.06
N GLY A 74 11.11 3.89 31.73
CA GLY A 74 11.55 4.95 30.82
C GLY A 74 10.70 6.20 30.96
N HIS A 75 9.42 6.06 31.32
CA HIS A 75 8.55 7.19 31.59
C HIS A 75 8.89 7.89 32.92
N VAL A 76 9.22 7.13 33.97
CA VAL A 76 9.70 7.68 35.26
C VAL A 76 10.98 8.47 35.04
N ARG A 77 11.95 7.91 34.32
CA ARG A 77 13.24 8.56 34.03
C ARG A 77 13.06 9.83 33.19
N LYS A 78 12.20 9.79 32.16
CA LYS A 78 11.82 11.00 31.39
C LYS A 78 11.21 12.08 32.26
N LEU A 79 10.26 11.71 33.11
CA LEU A 79 9.62 12.66 34.01
C LEU A 79 10.64 13.25 35.00
N PHE A 80 11.53 12.41 35.54
CA PHE A 80 12.59 12.84 36.44
C PHE A 80 13.55 13.83 35.76
N GLN A 81 14.07 13.49 34.59
CA GLN A 81 14.93 14.40 33.80
C GLN A 81 14.21 15.71 33.51
N ALA A 82 12.94 15.66 33.09
CA ALA A 82 12.13 16.84 32.85
C ALA A 82 11.98 17.71 34.11
N ILE A 83 11.76 17.11 35.28
CA ILE A 83 11.73 17.80 36.58
C ILE A 83 13.09 18.44 36.90
N GLN A 84 14.20 17.73 36.69
CA GLN A 84 15.54 18.28 36.96
C GLN A 84 15.85 19.49 36.09
N HIS A 85 15.48 19.44 34.81
CA HIS A 85 15.64 20.59 33.93
C HIS A 85 14.76 21.78 34.34
N LEU A 86 13.55 21.53 34.85
CA LEU A 86 12.69 22.57 35.44
C LEU A 86 13.36 23.19 36.68
N LYS A 87 13.91 22.38 37.59
CA LYS A 87 14.66 22.86 38.77
C LYS A 87 15.85 23.75 38.40
N GLN A 88 16.57 23.36 37.36
CA GLN A 88 17.79 24.04 36.93
C GLN A 88 17.51 25.29 36.08
N ASN A 89 16.23 25.64 35.84
CA ASN A 89 15.81 26.69 34.90
C ASN A 89 16.47 26.54 33.51
N LYS A 90 16.84 25.31 33.12
CA LYS A 90 17.48 25.03 31.82
C LYS A 90 16.48 24.97 30.67
N TYR A 91 15.18 24.97 30.97
CA TYR A 91 14.13 25.01 29.96
C TYR A 91 13.72 26.44 29.60
N ALA A 92 14.14 26.91 28.43
CA ALA A 92 13.41 27.97 27.74
C ALA A 92 12.22 27.30 27.01
N PHE A 93 11.04 27.39 27.62
CA PHE A 93 9.79 26.83 27.08
C PHE A 93 9.33 27.69 25.89
N ASN A 94 9.95 27.49 24.74
CA ASN A 94 9.63 28.20 23.51
C ASN A 94 8.51 27.40 22.80
N SER A 95 7.39 28.08 22.48
CA SER A 95 6.24 27.47 21.81
C SER A 95 6.57 26.85 20.45
N ASP A 96 7.64 27.29 19.82
CA ASP A 96 8.15 26.77 18.55
C ASP A 96 8.95 25.47 18.74
N SER A 97 9.59 25.23 19.89
CA SER A 97 10.15 23.91 20.27
C SER A 97 9.04 22.90 20.53
N VAL A 98 7.96 23.34 21.20
CA VAL A 98 6.76 22.54 21.40
C VAL A 98 6.07 22.27 20.06
N LYS A 99 5.82 23.29 19.23
CA LYS A 99 5.27 23.08 17.89
C LYS A 99 6.18 22.20 17.05
N PHE A 100 7.51 22.32 17.16
CA PHE A 100 8.45 21.47 16.44
C PHE A 100 8.32 20.01 16.90
N GLU A 101 8.29 19.74 18.20
CA GLU A 101 8.18 18.38 18.72
C GLU A 101 6.77 17.81 18.55
N THR A 102 5.70 18.59 18.76
CA THR A 102 4.32 18.22 18.42
C THR A 102 4.19 17.95 16.93
N GLN A 103 4.76 18.79 16.06
CA GLN A 103 4.75 18.56 14.62
C GLN A 103 5.64 17.38 14.23
N ARG A 104 6.73 17.10 14.95
CA ARG A 104 7.58 15.91 14.79
C ARG A 104 6.80 14.64 15.18
N GLN A 105 6.13 14.64 16.32
CA GLN A 105 5.26 13.54 16.78
C GLN A 105 4.03 13.35 15.87
N GLU A 106 3.42 14.44 15.39
CA GLU A 106 2.36 14.39 14.37
C GLU A 106 2.89 13.87 13.05
N ASN A 107 4.10 14.23 12.64
CA ASN A 107 4.75 13.66 11.46
C ASN A 107 5.05 12.17 11.66
N ASP A 108 5.41 11.72 12.85
CA ASP A 108 5.59 10.30 13.17
C ASP A 108 4.27 9.53 13.16
N LYS A 109 3.17 10.16 13.62
CA LYS A 109 1.79 9.63 13.48
C LYS A 109 1.32 9.60 12.02
N LEU A 110 1.53 10.68 11.26
CA LEU A 110 1.11 10.85 9.87
C LEU A 110 1.94 10.03 8.88
N THR A 111 3.18 9.67 9.22
CA THR A 111 4.02 8.75 8.45
C THR A 111 3.72 7.27 8.73
N GLY A 112 2.75 6.98 9.62
CA GLY A 112 2.34 5.62 9.96
C GLY A 112 3.33 4.88 10.85
N LYS A 113 4.26 5.58 11.51
CA LYS A 113 5.27 4.99 12.40
C LYS A 113 4.78 4.79 13.84
N SER A 114 3.59 5.29 14.18
CA SER A 114 2.95 5.01 15.46
C SER A 114 2.38 3.58 15.49
N SER A 115 3.06 2.73 16.26
CA SER A 115 2.60 1.50 16.93
C SER A 115 2.00 0.32 16.15
N SER A 116 1.85 0.32 14.82
CA SER A 116 1.56 -0.94 14.09
C SER A 116 2.26 -1.13 12.75
N PHE A 117 3.03 -0.16 12.27
CA PHE A 117 3.81 -0.31 11.04
C PHE A 117 5.17 0.39 11.13
N VAL A 118 6.18 -0.32 11.65
CA VAL A 118 7.57 0.00 11.31
C VAL A 118 7.80 -0.44 9.87
N SER A 119 7.42 0.42 8.92
CA SER A 119 7.77 0.22 7.53
C SER A 119 9.29 0.16 7.37
N ARG A 120 9.78 -0.71 6.50
CA ARG A 120 11.21 -0.91 6.14
C ARG A 120 11.94 0.34 5.63
N ALA A 121 11.31 1.51 5.63
CA ALA A 121 11.98 2.78 5.40
C ALA A 121 12.67 3.24 6.69
N ALA A 122 13.81 2.63 7.00
CA ALA A 122 14.74 3.18 7.98
C ALA A 122 15.04 4.64 7.57
N PRO A 123 15.03 5.62 8.51
CA PRO A 123 15.67 6.91 8.24
C PRO A 123 17.06 6.63 7.65
N ARG A 124 17.42 7.32 6.56
CA ARG A 124 18.75 7.14 5.94
C ARG A 124 19.78 7.32 7.06
N ILE A 125 20.53 6.27 7.39
CA ILE A 125 21.53 6.23 8.47
C ILE A 125 22.45 7.44 8.39
N THR A 126 22.72 7.94 7.18
CA THR A 126 23.48 9.17 6.90
C THR A 126 22.97 10.42 7.62
N ILE A 127 21.67 10.52 7.94
CA ILE A 127 21.09 11.66 8.66
C ILE A 127 21.36 11.55 10.18
N ILE A 128 21.52 10.34 10.70
CA ILE A 128 21.84 10.09 12.12
C ILE A 128 23.34 10.26 12.38
N LYS A 129 24.20 9.97 11.40
CA LYS A 129 25.68 9.97 11.51
C LYS A 129 26.31 11.24 12.13
N ASN A 130 25.63 12.39 12.10
CA ASN A 130 26.18 13.68 12.56
C ASN A 130 25.35 14.37 13.66
N ARG A 131 24.40 13.68 14.27
CA ARG A 131 23.57 14.25 15.34
C ARG A 131 24.08 13.83 16.71
N ASP A 132 24.01 14.73 17.69
CA ASP A 132 24.21 14.35 19.10
C ASP A 132 23.16 13.29 19.44
N VAL A 133 23.63 12.13 19.93
CA VAL A 133 22.78 10.98 20.24
C VAL A 133 21.73 11.35 21.28
N ARG A 134 22.03 12.28 22.20
CA ARG A 134 21.03 12.79 23.17
C ARG A 134 19.76 13.35 22.53
N THR A 135 19.82 13.76 21.26
CA THR A 135 18.68 14.34 20.52
C THR A 135 17.87 13.32 19.73
N LEU A 136 18.27 12.05 19.72
CA LEU A 136 17.56 10.99 19.01
C LEU A 136 16.26 10.62 19.74
N THR A 137 15.18 10.48 18.99
CA THR A 137 13.93 9.86 19.49
C THR A 137 14.10 8.37 19.75
N CYS A 138 13.13 7.76 20.43
CA CYS A 138 13.10 6.31 20.60
C CYS A 138 13.08 5.52 19.28
N HIS A 139 12.42 6.04 18.25
CA HIS A 139 12.45 5.41 16.91
C HIS A 139 13.81 5.55 16.22
N GLU A 140 14.49 6.69 16.42
CA GLU A 140 15.85 6.89 15.90
C GLU A 140 16.86 6.02 16.64
N VAL A 141 16.73 5.84 17.96
CA VAL A 141 17.54 4.88 18.74
C VAL A 141 17.32 3.44 18.24
N VAL A 142 16.08 2.99 18.07
CA VAL A 142 15.79 1.67 17.50
C VAL A 142 16.38 1.52 16.09
N SER A 143 16.26 2.54 15.25
CA SER A 143 16.82 2.49 13.89
C SER A 143 18.34 2.47 13.90
N MET A 144 18.98 3.18 14.84
CA MET A 144 20.42 3.19 15.05
C MET A 144 20.89 1.79 15.46
N LEU A 145 20.27 1.21 16.49
CA LEU A 145 20.59 -0.14 16.99
C LEU A 145 20.41 -1.23 15.94
N ARG A 146 19.31 -1.20 15.19
CA ARG A 146 19.06 -2.14 14.08
C ARG A 146 20.15 -2.10 13.01
N SER A 147 20.77 -0.94 12.83
CA SER A 147 21.77 -0.71 11.79
C SER A 147 23.20 -0.95 12.27
N ASP A 148 23.41 -1.18 13.57
CA ASP A 148 24.72 -1.49 14.13
C ASP A 148 25.08 -2.95 13.83
N GLU A 149 26.21 -3.18 13.17
CA GLU A 149 26.62 -4.52 12.74
C GLU A 149 26.80 -5.48 13.92
N ARG A 150 27.18 -4.98 15.11
CA ARG A 150 27.33 -5.82 16.30
C ARG A 150 25.98 -6.41 16.73
N ILE A 151 24.92 -5.60 16.65
CA ILE A 151 23.54 -6.02 16.93
C ILE A 151 23.00 -6.91 15.82
N ALA A 152 23.25 -6.56 14.56
CA ALA A 152 22.79 -7.34 13.41
C ALA A 152 23.42 -8.74 13.34
N ASN A 153 24.65 -8.90 13.84
CA ASN A 153 25.40 -10.16 13.79
C ASN A 153 25.27 -11.00 15.07
N LEU A 154 24.65 -10.47 16.14
CA LEU A 154 24.39 -11.22 17.36
C LEU A 154 23.35 -12.32 17.10
N LYS A 155 23.79 -13.59 17.17
CA LYS A 155 22.95 -14.78 17.06
C LYS A 155 22.94 -15.54 18.38
N ASP A 156 21.79 -16.11 18.72
CA ASP A 156 21.68 -17.14 19.75
C ASP A 156 22.23 -18.46 19.18
N GLU A 157 23.39 -18.90 19.68
CA GLU A 157 24.07 -20.12 19.22
C GLU A 157 23.21 -21.38 19.42
N THR A 158 22.29 -21.35 20.39
CA THR A 158 21.44 -22.49 20.75
C THR A 158 20.28 -22.68 19.78
N ASN A 159 19.72 -21.58 19.24
CA ASN A 159 18.49 -21.60 18.43
C ASN A 159 18.69 -21.08 17.00
N GLY A 160 19.87 -20.56 16.66
CA GLY A 160 20.17 -19.95 15.36
C GLY A 160 19.38 -18.67 15.05
N VAL A 161 18.65 -18.14 16.03
CA VAL A 161 17.83 -16.92 15.90
C VAL A 161 18.67 -15.69 16.23
N TYR A 162 18.43 -14.56 15.56
CA TYR A 162 19.04 -13.28 15.94
C TYR A 162 18.67 -12.88 17.37
N ALA A 163 19.66 -12.49 18.18
CA ALA A 163 19.41 -12.08 19.56
C ALA A 163 18.60 -10.79 19.64
N TRP A 164 18.73 -9.91 18.64
CA TRP A 164 17.89 -8.71 18.50
C TRP A 164 16.63 -9.02 17.71
N THR A 165 15.48 -8.82 18.33
CA THR A 165 14.16 -9.13 17.73
C THR A 165 13.25 -7.92 17.74
N ARG A 166 12.16 -8.00 16.97
CA ARG A 166 11.11 -6.97 16.93
C ARG A 166 10.50 -6.69 18.32
N ALA A 167 10.43 -7.69 19.20
CA ALA A 167 9.92 -7.50 20.56
C ALA A 167 10.81 -6.54 21.38
N HIS A 168 12.13 -6.59 21.19
CA HIS A 168 13.06 -5.64 21.82
C HIS A 168 12.83 -4.21 21.32
N GLU A 169 12.61 -4.05 20.01
CA GLU A 169 12.33 -2.75 19.40
C GLU A 169 11.01 -2.15 19.93
N GLU A 170 9.96 -2.96 19.98
CA GLU A 170 8.65 -2.55 20.50
C GLU A 170 8.74 -2.20 21.99
N MET A 171 9.55 -2.91 22.77
CA MET A 171 9.78 -2.58 24.18
C MET A 171 10.50 -1.24 24.35
N LEU A 172 11.59 -0.99 23.61
CA LEU A 172 12.29 0.30 23.68
C LEU A 172 11.37 1.47 23.33
N ILE A 173 10.50 1.28 22.33
CA ILE A 173 9.50 2.27 21.93
C ILE A 173 8.44 2.46 23.03
N ALA A 174 7.91 1.37 23.58
CA ALA A 174 6.90 1.40 24.63
C ALA A 174 7.41 2.09 25.90
N GLN A 175 8.70 1.91 26.22
CA GLN A 175 9.39 2.57 27.33
C GLN A 175 9.84 4.00 26.98
N LYS A 176 9.65 4.45 25.74
CA LYS A 176 10.10 5.77 25.23
C LYS A 176 11.61 5.98 25.37
N VAL A 177 12.44 4.93 25.25
CA VAL A 177 13.90 5.05 25.36
C VAL A 177 14.45 5.87 24.21
N ASP A 178 14.63 7.18 24.44
CA ASP A 178 15.28 8.09 23.53
C ASP A 178 16.79 8.09 23.77
N GLY A 179 17.53 8.89 23.00
CA GLY A 179 18.97 8.82 23.01
C GLY A 179 19.60 9.30 24.32
N GLU A 180 18.96 10.22 25.04
CA GLU A 180 19.41 10.62 26.37
C GLU A 180 19.22 9.48 27.39
N ILE A 181 18.05 8.83 27.39
CA ILE A 181 17.82 7.66 28.24
C ILE A 181 18.77 6.53 27.88
N PHE A 182 18.95 6.24 26.59
CA PHE A 182 19.86 5.20 26.09
C PHE A 182 21.31 5.40 26.57
N LEU A 183 21.80 6.64 26.59
CA LEU A 183 23.14 6.95 27.09
C LEU A 183 23.24 6.90 28.62
N SER A 184 22.14 7.14 29.32
CA SER A 184 22.09 7.10 30.79
C SER A 184 21.95 5.68 31.37
N ILE A 185 21.54 4.75 30.52
CA ILE A 185 21.31 3.34 30.77
C ILE A 185 22.62 2.52 30.95
N THR A 186 23.77 3.14 30.72
CA THR A 186 25.09 2.48 30.63
C THR A 186 25.66 1.93 31.93
N ASN A 187 24.93 2.02 33.05
CA ASN A 187 25.30 1.36 34.30
C ASN A 187 24.68 -0.05 34.32
N PRO A 188 25.49 -1.13 34.33
CA PRO A 188 24.99 -2.50 34.33
C PRO A 188 23.97 -2.81 35.42
N ASN A 189 24.10 -2.18 36.59
CA ASN A 189 23.19 -2.36 37.71
C ASN A 189 21.83 -1.67 37.48
N GLU A 190 21.78 -0.59 36.68
CA GLU A 190 20.54 0.11 36.34
C GLU A 190 19.80 -0.57 35.17
N TYR A 191 20.53 -1.25 34.28
CA TYR A 191 19.94 -1.90 33.11
C TYR A 191 19.38 -3.30 33.38
N SER A 192 19.98 -4.05 34.31
CA SER A 192 19.52 -5.40 34.67
C SER A 192 18.11 -5.41 35.25
N GLU A 193 17.74 -4.38 36.03
CA GLU A 193 16.37 -4.21 36.54
C GLU A 193 15.39 -3.69 35.47
N PHE A 194 15.88 -3.14 34.36
CA PHE A 194 15.12 -2.27 33.44
C PHE A 194 14.47 -3.00 32.26
N VAL A 195 15.21 -3.81 31.51
CA VAL A 195 14.76 -4.35 30.20
C VAL A 195 14.39 -5.83 30.29
N PHE A 196 14.89 -6.57 31.26
CA PHE A 196 15.04 -8.01 31.09
C PHE A 196 14.25 -8.89 32.05
N ASP A 197 13.87 -8.38 33.22
CA ASP A 197 12.90 -9.08 34.07
C ASP A 197 11.50 -9.15 33.42
N LYS A 198 11.19 -8.24 32.48
CA LYS A 198 9.92 -8.23 31.74
C LYS A 198 10.01 -8.74 30.29
N ILE A 199 11.21 -8.76 29.71
CA ILE A 199 11.50 -9.45 28.46
C ILE A 199 12.15 -10.78 28.85
N GLN A 200 11.35 -11.76 29.28
CA GLN A 200 11.76 -13.17 29.24
C GLN A 200 11.26 -13.80 27.94
N PRO A 201 12.05 -13.84 26.86
CA PRO A 201 11.97 -14.90 25.87
C PRO A 201 12.81 -16.07 26.37
N ASN A 202 12.53 -17.25 25.82
CA ASN A 202 13.22 -18.52 26.07
C ASN A 202 14.70 -18.51 25.59
N TYR A 203 15.54 -17.58 26.04
CA TYR A 203 16.96 -17.52 25.68
C TYR A 203 17.85 -18.10 26.80
N ALA A 204 19.00 -18.62 26.40
CA ALA A 204 20.07 -18.96 27.34
C ALA A 204 20.62 -17.68 28.01
N THR A 205 20.92 -17.76 29.32
CA THR A 205 21.45 -16.67 30.14
C THR A 205 22.73 -16.03 29.56
N SER A 206 23.51 -16.78 28.77
CA SER A 206 24.75 -16.32 28.11
C SER A 206 24.50 -15.36 26.93
N THR A 207 23.54 -15.66 26.05
CA THR A 207 23.17 -14.81 24.90
C THR A 207 22.66 -13.46 25.39
N HIS A 208 21.92 -13.48 26.50
CA HIS A 208 21.42 -12.31 27.18
C HIS A 208 22.52 -11.37 27.69
N ALA A 209 23.51 -11.93 28.41
CA ALA A 209 24.68 -11.19 28.86
C ALA A 209 25.46 -10.56 27.69
N THR A 210 25.56 -11.27 26.57
CA THR A 210 26.29 -10.81 25.38
C THR A 210 25.58 -9.65 24.66
N LEU A 211 24.25 -9.72 24.50
CA LEU A 211 23.47 -8.61 23.95
C LEU A 211 23.60 -7.37 24.84
N PHE A 212 23.54 -7.55 26.15
CA PHE A 212 23.70 -6.48 27.12
C PHE A 212 25.07 -5.80 27.04
N GLU A 213 26.13 -6.61 27.07
CA GLU A 213 27.50 -6.11 26.95
C GLU A 213 27.68 -5.32 25.64
N THR A 214 27.06 -5.79 24.55
CA THR A 214 27.11 -5.13 23.25
C THR A 214 26.40 -3.78 23.23
N LEU A 215 25.19 -3.68 23.80
CA LEU A 215 24.46 -2.41 23.91
C LEU A 215 25.23 -1.40 24.78
N THR A 216 25.84 -1.87 25.86
CA THR A 216 26.66 -1.04 26.74
C THR A 216 27.90 -0.52 26.03
N LYS A 217 28.59 -1.37 25.26
CA LYS A 217 29.74 -0.98 24.42
C LYS A 217 29.34 0.06 23.38
N ILE A 218 28.21 -0.12 22.69
CA ILE A 218 27.67 0.86 21.72
C ILE A 218 27.47 2.22 22.39
N ALA A 219 26.82 2.24 23.55
CA ALA A 219 26.51 3.48 24.25
C ALA A 219 27.78 4.18 24.79
N ILE A 220 28.73 3.44 25.40
CA ILE A 220 30.02 3.99 25.85
C ILE A 220 30.82 4.56 24.67
N GLU A 221 30.87 3.86 23.55
CA GLU A 221 31.55 4.32 22.35
C GLU A 221 30.93 5.61 21.82
N ILE A 222 29.60 5.71 21.81
CA ILE A 222 28.90 6.93 21.43
C ILE A 222 29.24 8.10 22.37
N VAL A 223 29.28 7.86 23.69
CA VAL A 223 29.64 8.89 24.68
C VAL A 223 31.06 9.41 24.43
N ASN A 224 32.01 8.50 24.19
CA ASN A 224 33.42 8.84 24.08
C ASN A 224 33.80 9.42 22.71
N ASN A 225 33.21 8.91 21.62
CA ASN A 225 33.68 9.14 20.25
C ASN A 225 32.65 9.80 19.33
N GLY A 226 31.42 10.00 19.80
CA GLY A 226 30.26 10.28 18.95
C GLY A 226 29.86 9.04 18.13
N PHE A 227 28.70 9.09 17.47
CA PHE A 227 28.23 7.97 16.66
C PHE A 227 28.96 7.90 15.31
N LYS A 228 29.85 6.91 15.13
CA LYS A 228 30.52 6.61 13.85
C LYS A 228 30.23 5.16 13.46
N PRO A 229 29.40 4.90 12.43
CA PRO A 229 29.20 3.52 11.97
C PRO A 229 30.46 3.00 11.26
N VAL A 230 30.76 1.72 11.45
CA VAL A 230 31.87 1.01 10.79
C VAL A 230 31.62 0.98 9.28
N GLU A 231 32.57 1.44 8.46
CA GLU A 231 32.45 1.47 6.99
C GLU A 231 33.11 0.24 6.33
N SER A 232 32.40 -0.36 5.38
CA SER A 232 32.86 -1.48 4.53
C SER A 232 33.42 -0.95 3.20
N ALA A 233 34.62 -1.38 2.80
CA ALA A 233 35.36 -0.90 1.63
C ALA A 233 34.88 -1.50 0.29
N LEU A 234 34.83 -0.69 -0.78
CA LEU A 234 34.47 -1.09 -2.15
C LEU A 234 35.44 -0.50 -3.20
N ILE A 235 35.70 -1.27 -4.27
CA ILE A 235 36.62 -0.99 -5.41
C ILE A 235 35.80 -0.82 -6.71
N ASP A 236 36.14 0.20 -7.52
CA ASP A 236 35.52 0.59 -8.80
C ASP A 236 36.26 0.04 -10.04
N SER A 237 35.56 -0.15 -11.17
CA SER A 237 36.14 -0.02 -12.53
C SER A 237 35.09 0.26 -13.62
N GLN A 238 35.50 1.05 -14.63
CA GLN A 238 34.68 1.77 -15.63
C GLN A 238 34.84 1.27 -17.09
N SER A 239 33.82 1.60 -17.92
CA SER A 239 33.86 2.03 -19.34
C SER A 239 34.29 1.05 -20.45
N SER A 240 34.07 1.24 -21.75
CA SER A 240 32.99 1.77 -22.62
C SER A 240 33.43 1.59 -24.09
N SER A 241 32.51 1.54 -25.06
CA SER A 241 32.58 2.24 -26.38
C SER A 241 31.64 1.62 -27.44
N SER A 242 31.33 2.45 -28.45
CA SER A 242 30.19 2.44 -29.37
C SER A 242 30.66 2.60 -30.82
N ASN A 243 29.87 2.16 -31.84
CA ASN A 243 29.73 2.84 -33.15
C ASN A 243 28.72 2.14 -34.13
N PRO A 244 28.32 2.78 -35.27
CA PRO A 244 26.91 3.03 -35.61
C PRO A 244 26.33 2.26 -36.83
N ILE A 245 25.03 2.49 -37.08
CA ILE A 245 24.14 1.79 -38.03
C ILE A 245 23.83 2.65 -39.27
N ASN A 246 23.67 1.99 -40.43
CA ASN A 246 23.04 2.50 -41.65
C ASN A 246 21.76 1.70 -41.96
N THR A 247 20.76 2.35 -42.59
CA THR A 247 19.39 1.83 -42.76
C THR A 247 18.94 1.82 -44.23
N SER A 248 18.19 0.79 -44.64
CA SER A 248 17.22 0.85 -45.74
C SER A 248 16.10 -0.20 -45.55
N VAL A 249 14.91 0.08 -46.09
CA VAL A 249 13.58 -0.44 -45.71
C VAL A 249 13.07 -1.49 -46.72
N GLU A 250 12.42 -2.59 -46.26
CA GLU A 250 11.05 -3.05 -46.65
C GLU A 250 10.71 -4.54 -46.33
N THR A 251 9.41 -4.76 -46.03
CA THR A 251 8.60 -6.01 -46.01
C THR A 251 8.50 -6.81 -44.69
N ILE A 252 7.25 -7.07 -44.24
CA ILE A 252 6.88 -7.72 -42.96
C ILE A 252 7.15 -9.23 -43.05
N SER A 253 8.42 -9.62 -42.88
CA SER A 253 8.81 -10.94 -42.39
C SER A 253 8.66 -10.98 -40.87
N THR A 254 8.73 -12.18 -40.26
CA THR A 254 9.00 -12.38 -38.82
C THR A 254 9.85 -11.22 -38.31
N THR A 255 9.28 -10.37 -37.45
CA THR A 255 9.89 -9.09 -37.06
C THR A 255 11.27 -9.38 -36.48
N SER A 256 12.30 -9.22 -37.31
CA SER A 256 13.69 -9.27 -36.87
C SER A 256 13.81 -8.20 -35.80
N SER A 257 14.10 -8.63 -34.58
CA SER A 257 14.35 -7.75 -33.46
C SER A 257 15.27 -6.61 -33.93
N ASN A 258 14.85 -5.35 -33.77
CA ASN A 258 15.66 -4.19 -34.17
C ASN A 258 16.91 -4.01 -33.28
N TYR A 259 17.14 -4.93 -32.35
CA TYR A 259 18.28 -4.92 -31.47
C TYR A 259 19.45 -5.68 -32.10
N PRO A 260 20.70 -5.24 -31.87
CA PRO A 260 21.88 -5.98 -32.31
C PRO A 260 21.85 -7.40 -31.72
N GLU A 261 22.33 -8.37 -32.48
CA GLU A 261 22.41 -9.75 -32.01
C GLU A 261 23.44 -9.85 -30.88
N VAL A 262 22.96 -10.20 -29.68
CA VAL A 262 23.79 -10.41 -28.48
C VAL A 262 23.91 -11.92 -28.27
N SER A 263 25.09 -12.43 -27.95
CA SER A 263 25.25 -13.86 -27.66
C SER A 263 24.44 -14.26 -26.43
N TYR A 264 23.99 -15.51 -26.36
CA TYR A 264 23.21 -16.00 -25.22
C TYR A 264 23.92 -15.76 -23.88
N GLY A 265 25.23 -16.01 -23.80
CA GLY A 265 26.02 -15.77 -22.59
C GLY A 265 26.02 -14.30 -22.16
N GLU A 266 26.14 -13.36 -23.11
CA GLU A 266 26.07 -11.93 -22.83
C GLU A 266 24.68 -11.49 -22.36
N LYS A 267 23.60 -12.02 -22.97
CA LYS A 267 22.21 -11.74 -22.53
C LYS A 267 22.02 -12.07 -21.05
N ILE A 268 22.48 -13.26 -20.65
CA ILE A 268 22.41 -13.73 -19.27
C ILE A 268 23.19 -12.81 -18.33
N GLN A 269 24.43 -12.45 -18.68
CA GLN A 269 25.26 -11.58 -17.84
C GLN A 269 24.66 -10.17 -17.68
N VAL A 270 24.08 -9.61 -18.74
CA VAL A 270 23.39 -8.31 -18.68
C VAL A 270 22.24 -8.35 -17.68
N ILE A 271 21.42 -9.41 -17.72
CA ILE A 271 20.27 -9.55 -16.82
C ILE A 271 20.73 -9.81 -15.38
N ILE A 272 21.73 -10.66 -15.15
CA ILE A 272 22.33 -10.85 -13.82
C ILE A 272 22.82 -9.51 -13.25
N GLY A 273 23.49 -8.69 -14.06
CA GLY A 273 23.94 -7.36 -13.65
C GLY A 273 22.78 -6.46 -13.21
N LYS A 274 21.66 -6.45 -13.95
CA LYS A 274 20.45 -5.71 -13.60
C LYS A 274 19.80 -6.25 -12.32
N ILE A 275 19.72 -7.57 -12.17
CA ILE A 275 19.17 -8.25 -11.00
C ILE A 275 19.96 -7.85 -9.75
N ARG A 276 21.29 -7.98 -9.78
CA ARG A 276 22.19 -7.64 -8.66
C ARG A 276 22.11 -6.16 -8.27
N ALA A 277 21.89 -5.27 -9.24
CA ALA A 277 21.70 -3.84 -9.00
C ALA A 277 20.33 -3.51 -8.36
N SER A 278 19.32 -4.34 -8.59
CA SER A 278 17.93 -4.03 -8.22
C SER A 278 17.55 -4.37 -6.78
N SER A 279 18.17 -5.38 -6.16
CA SER A 279 17.73 -5.91 -4.87
C SER A 279 18.86 -6.53 -4.04
N LYS A 280 19.03 -6.04 -2.80
CA LYS A 280 19.96 -6.62 -1.82
C LYS A 280 19.64 -8.08 -1.49
N LYS A 281 18.35 -8.48 -1.55
CA LYS A 281 17.96 -9.87 -1.26
C LYS A 281 18.52 -10.85 -2.27
N VAL A 282 18.70 -10.39 -3.51
CA VAL A 282 19.15 -11.24 -4.62
C VAL A 282 20.68 -11.33 -4.66
N GLN A 283 21.39 -10.48 -3.91
CA GLN A 283 22.85 -10.56 -3.78
C GLN A 283 23.31 -11.84 -3.07
N ASN A 284 22.41 -12.53 -2.36
CA ASN A 284 22.70 -13.78 -1.66
C ASN A 284 22.28 -15.03 -2.45
N MET A 285 21.73 -14.89 -3.66
CA MET A 285 21.39 -16.04 -4.51
C MET A 285 22.66 -16.67 -5.08
N SER A 286 22.66 -18.00 -5.25
CA SER A 286 23.77 -18.68 -5.91
C SER A 286 23.88 -18.23 -7.38
N ASP A 287 25.07 -18.36 -7.96
CA ASP A 287 25.27 -17.99 -9.37
C ASP A 287 24.43 -18.86 -10.32
N ASP A 288 24.15 -20.11 -9.94
CA ASP A 288 23.27 -21.01 -10.69
C ASP A 288 21.81 -20.54 -10.64
N ASP A 289 21.31 -20.17 -9.45
CA ASP A 289 19.95 -19.61 -9.32
C ASP A 289 19.81 -18.29 -10.08
N LEU A 290 20.85 -17.44 -10.04
CA LEU A 290 20.88 -16.18 -10.80
C LEU A 290 20.86 -16.42 -12.30
N LYS A 291 21.58 -17.46 -12.77
CA LYS A 291 21.62 -17.85 -14.18
C LYS A 291 20.28 -18.38 -14.65
N GLU A 292 19.64 -19.25 -13.87
CA GLU A 292 18.29 -19.74 -14.15
C GLU A 292 17.27 -18.59 -14.18
N TYR A 293 17.34 -17.69 -13.20
CA TYR A 293 16.45 -16.53 -13.14
C TYR A 293 16.67 -15.57 -14.32
N ALA A 294 17.92 -15.36 -14.72
CA ALA A 294 18.27 -14.55 -15.87
C ALA A 294 17.82 -15.18 -17.20
N ASP A 295 17.93 -16.49 -17.35
CA ASP A 295 17.44 -17.22 -18.52
C ASP A 295 15.91 -17.08 -18.66
N ASN A 296 15.19 -17.28 -17.55
CA ASN A 296 13.75 -17.10 -17.50
C ASN A 296 13.30 -15.67 -17.86
N LEU A 297 14.14 -14.66 -17.66
CA LEU A 297 13.83 -13.26 -17.98
C LEU A 297 14.36 -12.78 -19.34
N GLY A 298 15.30 -13.51 -19.93
CA GLY A 298 16.05 -13.11 -21.13
C GLY A 298 15.62 -13.81 -22.41
N THR A 299 14.77 -14.83 -22.31
CA THR A 299 14.26 -15.60 -23.46
C THR A 299 12.73 -15.57 -23.50
N VAL A 300 12.17 -15.68 -24.71
CA VAL A 300 10.71 -15.73 -24.91
C VAL A 300 10.12 -16.93 -24.19
N GLU A 301 10.75 -18.08 -24.34
CA GLU A 301 10.36 -19.37 -23.78
C GLU A 301 10.46 -19.35 -22.26
N GLY A 302 11.52 -18.73 -21.72
CA GLY A 302 11.68 -18.47 -20.29
C GLY A 302 10.53 -17.64 -19.73
N ILE A 303 10.22 -16.50 -20.36
CA ILE A 303 9.14 -15.61 -19.91
C ILE A 303 7.80 -16.34 -19.94
N LYS A 304 7.51 -17.07 -21.02
CA LYS A 304 6.31 -17.89 -21.16
C LYS A 304 6.24 -18.91 -20.04
N LYS A 305 7.23 -19.80 -19.93
CA LYS A 305 7.21 -20.95 -19.03
C LYS A 305 7.18 -20.53 -17.55
N ALA A 306 8.00 -19.56 -17.16
CA ALA A 306 8.15 -19.17 -15.77
C ALA A 306 7.02 -18.25 -15.28
N TYR A 307 6.55 -17.34 -16.15
CA TYR A 307 5.61 -16.30 -15.74
C TYR A 307 4.27 -16.44 -16.46
N LEU A 308 4.22 -16.46 -17.79
CA LEU A 308 2.97 -16.31 -18.55
C LEU A 308 2.27 -17.63 -18.95
N ASN A 309 2.55 -18.81 -18.38
CA ASN A 309 1.93 -20.07 -18.86
C ASN A 309 1.06 -20.80 -17.82
N LYS A 310 1.45 -20.79 -16.55
CA LYS A 310 0.76 -21.57 -15.49
C LYS A 310 -0.72 -21.17 -15.33
N GLU A 311 -0.99 -19.87 -15.26
CA GLU A 311 -2.36 -19.36 -15.07
C GLU A 311 -3.15 -19.29 -16.37
N PHE A 312 -2.49 -19.04 -17.51
CA PHE A 312 -3.20 -18.98 -18.78
C PHE A 312 -3.74 -20.33 -19.21
N THR A 313 -3.05 -21.42 -18.85
CA THR A 313 -3.60 -22.77 -19.04
C THR A 313 -4.87 -22.95 -18.20
N ALA A 314 -4.88 -22.49 -16.94
CA ALA A 314 -6.08 -22.51 -16.11
C ALA A 314 -7.21 -21.65 -16.70
N ILE A 315 -6.90 -20.45 -17.20
CA ILE A 315 -7.84 -19.56 -17.87
C ILE A 315 -8.39 -20.19 -19.15
N LYS A 316 -7.54 -20.80 -19.99
CA LYS A 316 -7.99 -21.51 -21.20
C LYS A 316 -8.86 -22.70 -20.87
N LYS A 317 -8.51 -23.48 -19.83
CA LYS A 317 -9.32 -24.60 -19.35
C LYS A 317 -10.69 -24.10 -18.89
N LEU A 318 -10.72 -23.03 -18.10
CA LEU A 318 -11.93 -22.34 -17.67
C LEU A 318 -12.79 -21.91 -18.87
N PHE A 319 -12.25 -21.19 -19.85
CA PHE A 319 -13.01 -20.79 -21.05
C PHE A 319 -13.47 -21.99 -21.89
N SER A 320 -12.67 -23.04 -21.97
CA SER A 320 -13.00 -24.24 -22.75
C SER A 320 -14.12 -25.05 -22.09
N SER A 321 -14.10 -25.22 -20.76
CA SER A 321 -15.16 -25.89 -20.01
C SER A 321 -16.48 -25.12 -20.08
N MET A 322 -16.43 -23.79 -20.13
CA MET A 322 -17.63 -22.97 -20.32
C MET A 322 -18.23 -23.12 -21.73
N ARG A 323 -17.40 -23.25 -22.76
CA ARG A 323 -17.89 -23.52 -24.13
C ARG A 323 -18.52 -24.91 -24.26
N SER A 324 -17.99 -25.93 -23.58
CA SER A 324 -18.59 -27.27 -23.59
C SER A 324 -19.92 -27.29 -22.84
N MET A 325 -20.04 -26.57 -21.73
CA MET A 325 -21.31 -26.42 -20.99
C MET A 325 -22.39 -25.75 -21.84
N LYS A 326 -22.06 -24.76 -22.68
CA LYS A 326 -23.03 -24.14 -23.61
C LYS A 326 -23.57 -25.13 -24.66
N LYS A 327 -22.75 -26.09 -25.10
CA LYS A 327 -23.19 -27.18 -25.99
C LYS A 327 -24.05 -28.21 -25.26
N MET A 328 -23.74 -28.51 -24.01
CA MET A 328 -24.55 -29.42 -23.19
C MET A 328 -25.89 -28.81 -22.77
N GLY A 329 -25.95 -27.51 -22.46
CA GLY A 329 -27.22 -26.82 -22.16
C GLY A 329 -28.19 -26.79 -23.35
N ALA A 330 -27.67 -26.77 -24.59
CA ALA A 330 -28.48 -26.91 -25.80
C ALA A 330 -28.94 -28.35 -26.10
N LEU A 331 -28.26 -29.36 -25.53
CA LEU A 331 -28.68 -30.78 -25.61
C LEU A 331 -29.53 -31.22 -24.40
N SER A 332 -29.33 -30.61 -23.23
CA SER A 332 -30.03 -30.93 -21.99
C SER A 332 -31.48 -30.43 -21.98
N SER A 333 -31.83 -29.46 -22.83
CA SER A 333 -33.24 -29.12 -23.08
C SER A 333 -33.99 -30.16 -23.91
N ALA A 334 -33.29 -31.18 -24.43
CA ALA A 334 -33.89 -32.29 -25.17
C ALA A 334 -33.97 -33.60 -24.35
N LEU A 335 -33.23 -33.71 -23.24
CA LEU A 335 -33.11 -34.94 -22.46
C LEU A 335 -32.92 -34.61 -20.98
N SER A 336 -34.01 -34.51 -20.22
CA SER A 336 -33.94 -34.63 -18.76
C SER A 336 -35.21 -35.26 -18.19
N SER A 337 -35.17 -36.60 -18.11
CA SER A 337 -35.94 -37.39 -17.15
C SER A 337 -35.13 -38.65 -16.83
N THR A 338 -34.31 -38.64 -15.77
CA THR A 338 -34.13 -39.72 -14.75
C THR A 338 -32.83 -39.61 -13.94
N ALA A 339 -33.00 -39.82 -12.62
CA ALA A 339 -32.13 -40.53 -11.66
C ALA A 339 -30.92 -39.83 -10.96
N SER A 340 -31.21 -39.35 -9.74
CA SER A 340 -30.79 -39.82 -8.38
C SER A 340 -29.39 -40.40 -8.05
N ASP A 341 -28.90 -39.91 -6.89
CA ASP A 341 -28.14 -40.53 -5.79
C ASP A 341 -26.72 -41.09 -6.01
N TYR A 342 -25.75 -40.62 -5.19
CA TYR A 342 -24.93 -41.43 -4.26
C TYR A 342 -23.96 -40.58 -3.39
N THR A 343 -23.36 -41.25 -2.41
CA THR A 343 -23.02 -40.85 -1.02
C THR A 343 -21.57 -40.43 -0.70
N LYS A 344 -21.42 -39.87 0.52
CA LYS A 344 -20.24 -39.52 1.36
C LYS A 344 -19.05 -40.51 1.38
N SER A 345 -17.83 -39.96 1.49
CA SER A 345 -16.68 -40.59 2.18
C SER A 345 -15.63 -39.54 2.64
N GLU A 346 -15.07 -39.73 3.85
CA GLU A 346 -13.99 -38.95 4.49
C GLU A 346 -12.63 -39.66 4.35
N CYS A 347 -11.51 -38.93 4.15
CA CYS A 347 -10.20 -39.21 4.79
C CYS A 347 -9.13 -38.08 4.61
N HIS A 348 -8.45 -37.80 5.72
CA HIS A 348 -7.28 -37.00 6.12
C HIS A 348 -6.12 -36.54 5.17
N LEU A 349 -5.73 -35.27 5.41
CA LEU A 349 -4.39 -34.60 5.54
C LEU A 349 -3.29 -34.67 4.43
N GLU A 350 -3.18 -33.59 3.65
CA GLU A 350 -2.01 -32.68 3.49
C GLU A 350 -2.38 -31.62 2.42
N ARG A 351 -2.69 -30.38 2.83
CA ARG A 351 -3.29 -29.34 1.95
C ARG A 351 -2.58 -27.99 2.04
N LEU A 352 -2.01 -27.57 0.91
CA LEU A 352 -2.27 -26.30 0.19
C LEU A 352 -1.66 -26.43 -1.23
N PRO A 353 -2.28 -25.89 -2.31
CA PRO A 353 -3.38 -24.92 -2.30
C PRO A 353 -4.71 -25.51 -2.80
N ASP A 354 -5.68 -25.59 -1.91
CA ASP A 354 -7.11 -25.87 -2.22
C ASP A 354 -7.71 -24.85 -3.21
N ASP A 355 -7.05 -23.73 -3.44
CA ASP A 355 -7.55 -22.65 -4.28
C ASP A 355 -7.71 -23.03 -5.76
N ILE A 356 -6.93 -23.99 -6.29
CA ILE A 356 -6.99 -24.40 -7.71
C ILE A 356 -8.16 -25.36 -7.94
N GLU A 357 -8.32 -26.35 -7.06
CA GLU A 357 -9.38 -27.35 -7.18
C GLU A 357 -10.76 -26.76 -6.83
N ILE A 358 -10.80 -25.82 -5.88
CA ILE A 358 -11.98 -25.00 -5.60
C ILE A 358 -12.30 -24.11 -6.81
N ALA A 359 -11.32 -23.46 -7.44
CA ALA A 359 -11.54 -22.66 -8.64
C ALA A 359 -12.06 -23.52 -9.82
N GLU A 360 -11.54 -24.72 -10.02
CA GLU A 360 -12.01 -25.66 -11.06
C GLU A 360 -13.44 -26.15 -10.77
N ARG A 361 -13.75 -26.54 -9.52
CA ARG A 361 -15.10 -27.01 -9.14
C ARG A 361 -16.12 -25.88 -9.17
N GLU A 362 -15.78 -24.68 -8.71
CA GLU A 362 -16.66 -23.51 -8.75
C GLU A 362 -16.86 -22.97 -10.17
N SER A 363 -15.91 -23.17 -11.08
CA SER A 363 -16.06 -22.80 -12.48
C SER A 363 -17.10 -23.64 -13.23
N SER A 364 -17.30 -24.89 -12.80
CA SER A 364 -18.24 -25.83 -13.42
C SER A 364 -19.71 -25.52 -13.13
N LEU A 365 -19.98 -24.63 -12.17
CA LEU A 365 -21.33 -24.33 -11.67
C LEU A 365 -21.90 -23.00 -12.19
N LEU A 366 -21.21 -22.27 -13.08
CA LEU A 366 -21.60 -20.93 -13.49
C LEU A 366 -22.23 -20.87 -14.90
N PRO A 367 -23.55 -20.64 -15.03
CA PRO A 367 -24.17 -20.22 -16.27
C PRO A 367 -24.03 -18.69 -16.44
N ALA A 368 -22.80 -18.18 -16.45
CA ALA A 368 -22.54 -16.79 -16.82
C ALA A 368 -21.96 -16.75 -18.24
N ARG A 369 -22.50 -15.88 -19.10
CA ARG A 369 -21.95 -15.60 -20.44
C ARG A 369 -20.60 -14.91 -20.30
N PHE A 370 -19.55 -15.66 -20.02
CA PHE A 370 -18.18 -15.15 -20.14
C PHE A 370 -17.96 -14.77 -21.59
N LYS A 371 -17.54 -13.52 -21.82
CA LYS A 371 -17.18 -13.05 -23.15
C LYS A 371 -15.96 -13.84 -23.62
N ASP A 372 -15.90 -14.19 -24.90
CA ASP A 372 -14.73 -14.82 -25.53
C ASP A 372 -13.53 -13.86 -25.69
N THR A 373 -13.45 -12.84 -24.83
CA THR A 373 -12.49 -11.75 -24.86
C THR A 373 -11.85 -11.53 -23.49
N ILE A 374 -10.64 -10.98 -23.49
CA ILE A 374 -9.87 -10.58 -22.31
C ILE A 374 -9.64 -9.07 -22.42
N LYS A 375 -9.89 -8.34 -21.34
CA LYS A 375 -9.64 -6.90 -21.29
C LYS A 375 -8.15 -6.64 -21.08
N VAL A 376 -7.62 -5.72 -21.86
CA VAL A 376 -6.31 -5.09 -21.66
C VAL A 376 -6.55 -3.76 -20.97
N LYS A 377 -5.83 -3.52 -19.88
CA LYS A 377 -5.98 -2.29 -19.08
C LYS A 377 -4.67 -1.53 -18.98
N LEU A 378 -4.72 -0.21 -19.14
CA LEU A 378 -3.61 0.69 -18.80
C LEU A 378 -3.67 1.03 -17.31
N VAL A 379 -2.59 0.75 -16.60
CA VAL A 379 -2.42 1.09 -15.19
C VAL A 379 -1.48 2.26 -15.06
N ILE A 380 -1.86 3.24 -14.24
CA ILE A 380 -1.01 4.38 -13.89
C ILE A 380 -0.88 4.47 -12.38
N ALA A 381 0.35 4.45 -11.87
CA ALA A 381 0.69 4.51 -10.46
C ALA A 381 1.52 5.76 -10.13
N GLU A 382 1.24 6.38 -8.99
CA GLU A 382 1.99 7.51 -8.47
C GLU A 382 3.28 7.04 -7.78
N ILE A 383 4.45 7.39 -8.35
CA ILE A 383 5.77 7.03 -7.78
C ILE A 383 6.08 7.86 -6.52
N ALA A 384 5.55 9.08 -6.45
CA ALA A 384 5.83 10.03 -5.36
C ALA A 384 5.26 9.53 -4.03
N LYS A 385 6.17 9.20 -3.10
CA LYS A 385 5.82 8.65 -1.79
C LYS A 385 5.30 9.75 -0.86
N ASN A 386 5.81 10.98 -1.01
CA ASN A 386 5.59 12.06 -0.03
C ASN A 386 4.89 13.27 -0.66
N LYS A 387 4.08 14.00 0.14
CA LYS A 387 3.37 15.21 -0.31
C LYS A 387 4.30 16.30 -0.87
N LYS A 388 5.51 16.45 -0.32
CA LYS A 388 6.51 17.43 -0.80
C LYS A 388 6.96 17.13 -2.23
N GLU A 389 7.26 15.87 -2.54
CA GLU A 389 7.61 15.43 -3.91
C GLU A 389 6.44 15.70 -4.87
N ARG A 390 5.20 15.45 -4.42
CA ARG A 390 4.00 15.76 -5.21
C ARG A 390 3.83 17.26 -5.45
N THR A 391 4.03 18.10 -4.45
CA THR A 391 3.92 19.56 -4.59
C THR A 391 5.02 20.13 -5.47
N MET A 392 6.27 19.73 -5.26
CA MET A 392 7.40 20.15 -6.09
C MET A 392 7.16 19.77 -7.55
N ARG A 393 6.65 18.55 -7.79
CA ARG A 393 6.23 18.10 -9.12
C ARG A 393 5.19 19.01 -9.75
N ARG A 394 4.14 19.39 -9.01
CA ARG A 394 3.07 20.27 -9.53
C ARG A 394 3.61 21.60 -10.01
N LEU A 395 4.64 22.12 -9.33
CA LEU A 395 5.30 23.36 -9.68
C LEU A 395 6.22 23.22 -10.89
N LEU A 396 6.93 22.09 -11.04
CA LEU A 396 7.90 21.89 -12.11
C LEU A 396 7.31 21.34 -13.42
N SER A 397 6.15 20.67 -13.37
CA SER A 397 5.55 20.00 -14.56
C SER A 397 5.26 20.95 -15.73
N PRO A 398 4.74 22.18 -15.52
CA PRO A 398 4.53 23.13 -16.63
C PRO A 398 5.82 23.58 -17.31
N ILE A 399 6.93 23.66 -16.56
CA ILE A 399 8.24 24.08 -17.07
C ILE A 399 8.91 22.92 -17.81
N MET A 400 8.74 21.69 -17.33
CA MET A 400 9.32 20.52 -18.00
C MET A 400 8.60 20.17 -19.30
N SER A 401 7.28 20.39 -19.39
CA SER A 401 6.50 20.07 -20.59
C SER A 401 6.74 21.01 -21.77
N SER A 402 7.22 22.25 -21.54
CA SER A 402 7.60 23.17 -22.62
C SER A 402 8.96 22.83 -23.24
N ILE A 403 9.77 22.04 -22.54
CA ILE A 403 11.00 21.46 -23.09
C ILE A 403 10.60 20.12 -23.71
N SER A 404 10.57 20.05 -25.05
CA SER A 404 10.12 18.92 -25.88
C SER A 404 10.85 17.58 -25.67
N ALA A 405 11.65 17.46 -24.62
CA ALA A 405 12.37 16.26 -24.20
C ALA A 405 11.77 15.58 -22.94
N SER A 406 10.62 16.03 -22.43
CA SER A 406 10.00 15.41 -21.25
C SER A 406 9.14 14.18 -21.60
N PRO A 407 9.24 13.08 -20.83
CA PRO A 407 8.47 11.87 -21.06
C PRO A 407 6.96 12.10 -20.90
N GLN A 408 6.15 11.46 -21.74
CA GLN A 408 4.71 11.76 -21.89
C GLN A 408 3.93 11.67 -20.56
N PHE A 409 4.29 10.79 -19.62
CA PHE A 409 3.64 10.66 -18.30
C PHE A 409 4.47 11.16 -17.10
N GLY A 410 5.62 11.80 -17.36
CA GLY A 410 6.44 12.42 -16.31
C GLY A 410 6.92 11.45 -15.21
N LEU A 411 6.55 11.75 -13.96
CA LEU A 411 6.87 10.99 -12.72
C LEU A 411 5.79 9.94 -12.35
N PHE A 412 4.90 9.58 -13.27
CA PHE A 412 4.01 8.43 -13.08
C PHE A 412 4.69 7.16 -13.58
N HIS A 413 4.40 6.05 -12.93
CA HIS A 413 4.72 4.73 -13.43
C HIS A 413 3.53 4.22 -14.24
N SER A 414 3.78 3.69 -15.43
CA SER A 414 2.76 3.04 -16.24
C SER A 414 3.06 1.55 -16.40
N GLY A 415 1.99 0.77 -16.52
CA GLY A 415 2.03 -0.66 -16.79
C GLY A 415 0.76 -1.10 -17.51
N VAL A 416 0.73 -2.34 -17.97
CA VAL A 416 -0.44 -2.94 -18.63
C VAL A 416 -0.90 -4.15 -17.84
N ILE A 417 -2.22 -4.31 -17.68
CA ILE A 417 -2.83 -5.56 -17.21
C ILE A 417 -3.34 -6.32 -18.44
N ILE A 418 -2.96 -7.58 -18.56
CA ILE A 418 -3.45 -8.52 -19.58
C ILE A 418 -3.91 -9.79 -18.85
N GLY A 419 -5.23 -9.92 -18.66
CA GLY A 419 -5.79 -10.97 -17.81
C GLY A 419 -5.23 -10.87 -16.38
N PRO A 420 -4.64 -11.93 -15.81
CA PRO A 420 -4.19 -11.90 -14.41
C PRO A 420 -2.83 -11.18 -14.25
N TRP A 421 -2.17 -10.77 -15.34
CA TRP A 421 -0.79 -10.30 -15.30
C TRP A 421 -0.70 -8.79 -15.35
N LEU A 422 -0.04 -8.21 -14.35
CA LEU A 422 0.51 -6.86 -14.38
C LEU A 422 1.92 -6.92 -14.99
N ILE A 423 2.08 -6.22 -16.11
CA ILE A 423 3.30 -6.11 -16.91
C ILE A 423 3.79 -4.67 -16.79
N GLU A 424 4.84 -4.47 -16.01
CA GLU A 424 5.44 -3.15 -15.77
C GLU A 424 6.97 -3.22 -15.77
N TRP A 425 7.61 -2.25 -16.40
CA TRP A 425 9.08 -2.14 -16.49
C TRP A 425 9.56 -0.94 -15.68
N ASN A 426 10.37 -1.17 -14.66
CA ASN A 426 10.68 -0.16 -13.63
C ASN A 426 12.17 0.22 -13.59
N SER A 427 12.57 0.97 -12.57
CA SER A 427 13.95 1.47 -12.41
C SER A 427 15.03 0.38 -12.31
N SER A 428 14.66 -0.88 -12.09
CA SER A 428 15.60 -2.01 -12.19
C SER A 428 16.03 -2.32 -13.62
N SER A 429 15.41 -1.69 -14.63
CA SER A 429 15.55 -2.04 -16.05
C SER A 429 15.10 -3.48 -16.37
N LEU A 430 14.20 -4.02 -15.55
CA LEU A 430 13.59 -5.33 -15.72
C LEU A 430 12.06 -5.23 -15.67
N CYS A 431 11.40 -6.05 -16.48
CA CYS A 431 9.99 -6.38 -16.41
C CYS A 431 9.89 -7.84 -15.96
N ILE A 432 9.25 -8.02 -14.81
CA ILE A 432 8.96 -9.32 -14.23
C ILE A 432 7.43 -9.38 -14.12
N PRO A 433 6.74 -10.10 -15.02
CA PRO A 433 5.29 -10.21 -14.96
C PRO A 433 4.86 -10.74 -13.59
N ARG A 434 3.87 -10.09 -12.99
CA ARG A 434 3.34 -10.46 -11.68
C ARG A 434 1.85 -10.61 -11.76
N ARG A 435 1.28 -11.44 -10.89
CA ARG A 435 -0.17 -11.40 -10.66
C ARG A 435 -0.57 -10.00 -10.23
N CYS A 436 -1.68 -9.50 -10.76
CA CYS A 436 -2.11 -8.15 -10.51
C CYS A 436 -2.60 -7.98 -9.04
N TYR A 437 -1.67 -7.72 -8.12
CA TYR A 437 -1.97 -7.33 -6.74
C TYR A 437 -1.48 -5.90 -6.48
N SER A 438 -1.79 -4.96 -7.38
CA SER A 438 -1.17 -3.64 -7.34
C SER A 438 -1.73 -2.76 -6.21
N ASN A 439 -1.03 -2.75 -5.09
CA ASN A 439 -1.30 -1.84 -3.96
C ASN A 439 -1.01 -0.35 -4.28
N ALA A 440 -0.53 -0.01 -5.48
CA ALA A 440 -0.08 1.34 -5.82
C ALA A 440 -0.74 1.96 -7.05
N ALA A 441 -1.58 1.20 -7.77
CA ALA A 441 -2.29 1.70 -8.93
C ALA A 441 -3.20 2.86 -8.52
N THR A 442 -3.03 3.99 -9.20
CA THR A 442 -3.78 5.23 -8.99
C THR A 442 -4.92 5.36 -9.99
N LEU A 443 -4.82 4.66 -11.12
CA LEU A 443 -5.82 4.61 -12.18
C LEU A 443 -5.67 3.28 -12.94
N ALA A 444 -6.80 2.69 -13.34
CA ALA A 444 -6.84 1.52 -14.21
C ALA A 444 -7.94 1.70 -15.28
N ILE A 445 -7.53 1.81 -16.55
CA ILE A 445 -8.39 2.15 -17.69
C ILE A 445 -8.46 0.97 -18.65
N ASP A 446 -9.66 0.58 -19.07
CA ASP A 446 -9.82 -0.42 -20.12
C ASP A 446 -9.41 0.21 -21.47
N ILE A 447 -8.46 -0.41 -22.19
CA ILE A 447 -7.94 0.14 -23.46
C ILE A 447 -8.39 -0.67 -24.68
N GLN A 448 -8.49 -2.00 -24.56
CA GLN A 448 -8.98 -2.86 -25.64
C GLN A 448 -9.39 -4.24 -25.11
N GLU A 449 -10.31 -4.91 -25.79
CA GLU A 449 -10.59 -6.33 -25.60
C GLU A 449 -9.86 -7.16 -26.66
N ILE A 450 -9.15 -8.22 -26.24
CA ILE A 450 -8.47 -9.19 -27.11
C ILE A 450 -9.27 -10.48 -27.12
N SER A 451 -9.47 -11.09 -28.30
CA SER A 451 -10.11 -12.40 -28.36
C SER A 451 -9.27 -13.47 -27.67
N THR A 452 -9.90 -14.32 -26.86
CA THR A 452 -9.28 -15.52 -26.27
C THR A 452 -8.68 -16.47 -27.32
N LYS A 453 -9.12 -16.41 -28.58
CA LYS A 453 -8.55 -17.16 -29.70
C LYS A 453 -7.17 -16.67 -30.12
N GLU A 454 -6.88 -15.39 -29.90
CA GLU A 454 -5.60 -14.75 -30.25
C GLU A 454 -4.62 -14.74 -29.06
N LEU A 455 -4.99 -15.39 -27.95
CA LEU A 455 -4.26 -15.28 -26.70
C LEU A 455 -2.83 -15.82 -26.79
N ASP A 456 -2.60 -16.92 -27.50
CA ASP A 456 -1.24 -17.45 -27.69
C ASP A 456 -0.35 -16.49 -28.46
N SER A 457 -0.86 -15.94 -29.56
CA SER A 457 -0.15 -14.91 -30.32
C SER A 457 0.08 -13.64 -29.51
N CYS A 458 -0.86 -13.25 -28.64
CA CYS A 458 -0.69 -12.15 -27.69
C CYS A 458 0.45 -12.43 -26.71
N ILE A 459 0.49 -13.62 -26.11
CA ILE A 459 1.53 -14.05 -25.17
C ILE A 459 2.91 -14.06 -25.84
N ASP A 460 3.00 -14.57 -27.07
CA ASP A 460 4.25 -14.61 -27.82
C ASP A 460 4.80 -13.20 -28.07
N ARG A 461 3.93 -12.30 -28.53
CA ARG A 461 4.30 -10.90 -28.81
C ARG A 461 4.71 -10.16 -27.54
N VAL A 462 3.96 -10.32 -26.43
CA VAL A 462 4.29 -9.73 -25.14
C VAL A 462 5.60 -10.27 -24.58
N SER A 463 5.80 -11.59 -24.63
CA SER A 463 7.03 -12.24 -24.16
C SER A 463 8.25 -11.76 -24.93
N GLN A 464 8.13 -11.60 -26.25
CA GLN A 464 9.18 -11.03 -27.10
C GLN A 464 9.56 -9.62 -26.66
N VAL A 465 8.57 -8.73 -26.49
CA VAL A 465 8.84 -7.36 -26.02
C VAL A 465 9.51 -7.35 -24.64
N ILE A 466 9.05 -8.19 -23.70
CA ILE A 466 9.64 -8.29 -22.36
C ILE A 466 11.10 -8.75 -22.43
N ALA A 467 11.38 -9.84 -23.14
CA ALA A 467 12.72 -10.40 -23.28
C ALA A 467 13.67 -9.38 -23.93
N ASP A 468 13.25 -8.75 -25.03
CA ASP A 468 14.04 -7.73 -25.71
C ASP A 468 14.33 -6.53 -24.81
N TRP A 469 13.35 -6.04 -24.04
CA TRP A 469 13.55 -4.93 -23.11
C TRP A 469 14.43 -5.30 -21.92
N ASN A 470 14.30 -6.52 -21.40
CA ASN A 470 15.13 -7.02 -20.30
C ASN A 470 16.59 -7.19 -20.72
N VAL A 471 16.87 -7.48 -21.98
CA VAL A 471 18.24 -7.59 -22.49
C VAL A 471 18.79 -6.21 -22.87
N HIS A 472 18.13 -5.49 -23.76
CA HIS A 472 18.77 -4.40 -24.50
C HIS A 472 18.57 -3.01 -23.88
N ASN A 473 17.53 -2.81 -23.07
CA ASN A 473 17.17 -1.48 -22.58
C ASN A 473 17.66 -1.22 -21.16
N ARG A 474 18.09 0.01 -20.89
CA ARG A 474 18.40 0.49 -19.53
C ARG A 474 17.47 1.62 -19.15
N TYR A 475 16.95 1.57 -17.93
CA TYR A 475 15.97 2.54 -17.47
C TYR A 475 16.59 3.94 -17.43
N SER A 476 15.96 4.84 -18.15
CA SER A 476 16.24 6.27 -18.21
C SER A 476 14.90 7.00 -18.18
N GLN A 477 14.72 7.85 -17.17
CA GLN A 477 13.46 8.57 -17.00
C GLN A 477 13.05 9.36 -18.26
N GLN A 478 14.00 9.85 -19.04
CA GLN A 478 13.72 10.65 -20.24
C GLN A 478 13.66 9.83 -21.52
N LYS A 479 14.60 8.91 -21.74
CA LYS A 479 14.79 8.27 -23.05
C LYS A 479 14.22 6.86 -23.16
N CYS A 480 14.08 6.15 -22.05
CA CYS A 480 13.72 4.74 -22.04
C CYS A 480 13.12 4.40 -20.67
N ASN A 481 11.81 4.54 -20.53
CA ASN A 481 11.11 4.39 -19.24
C ASN A 481 9.91 3.45 -19.38
N CYS A 482 9.14 3.31 -18.30
CA CYS A 482 7.93 2.49 -18.27
C CYS A 482 6.90 2.84 -19.36
N GLN A 483 6.76 4.10 -19.76
CA GLN A 483 5.82 4.48 -20.80
C GLN A 483 6.22 3.95 -22.16
N HIS A 484 7.48 4.15 -22.55
CA HIS A 484 7.99 3.65 -23.83
C HIS A 484 7.83 2.13 -23.93
N PHE A 485 8.03 1.43 -22.80
CA PHE A 485 7.77 -0.01 -22.71
C PHE A 485 6.28 -0.35 -22.91
N VAL A 486 5.37 0.38 -22.25
CA VAL A 486 3.93 0.21 -22.44
C VAL A 486 3.50 0.49 -23.89
N ASP A 487 4.08 1.52 -24.51
CA ASP A 487 3.83 1.86 -25.91
C ASP A 487 4.26 0.71 -26.85
N ASP A 488 5.41 0.09 -26.59
CA ASP A 488 5.90 -1.07 -27.35
C ASP A 488 5.03 -2.32 -27.15
N ILE A 489 4.54 -2.57 -25.94
CA ILE A 489 3.57 -3.63 -25.66
C ILE A 489 2.27 -3.39 -26.44
N CYS A 490 1.71 -2.17 -26.35
CA CYS A 490 0.50 -1.81 -27.08
C CYS A 490 0.69 -1.93 -28.59
N LYS A 491 1.82 -1.45 -29.12
CA LYS A 491 2.19 -1.56 -30.53
C LYS A 491 2.30 -3.02 -30.98
N ALA A 492 2.96 -3.87 -30.21
CA ALA A 492 3.07 -5.29 -30.51
C ALA A 492 1.70 -5.97 -30.56
N LEU A 493 0.77 -5.56 -29.69
CA LEU A 493 -0.59 -6.08 -29.67
C LEU A 493 -1.52 -5.46 -30.72
N GLY A 494 -1.10 -4.40 -31.42
CA GLY A 494 -1.94 -3.65 -32.35
C GLY A 494 -2.96 -2.73 -31.66
N ILE A 495 -2.73 -2.42 -30.38
CA ILE A 495 -3.62 -1.58 -29.56
C ILE A 495 -3.29 -0.10 -29.77
N LYS A 496 -4.30 0.69 -30.14
CA LYS A 496 -4.17 2.14 -30.28
C LYS A 496 -4.67 2.83 -29.01
N MET A 497 -3.79 3.55 -28.32
CA MET A 497 -4.15 4.34 -27.12
C MET A 497 -4.80 5.68 -27.48
N ASN A 498 -6.02 5.62 -28.01
CA ASN A 498 -6.82 6.78 -28.37
C ASN A 498 -7.89 7.03 -27.30
N PHE A 499 -7.59 7.93 -26.36
CA PHE A 499 -8.57 8.35 -25.35
C PHE A 499 -9.27 9.63 -25.82
N THR A 500 -10.60 9.64 -25.81
CA THR A 500 -11.39 10.81 -26.18
C THR A 500 -12.22 11.31 -24.99
N GLY A 501 -13.00 12.38 -25.20
CA GLY A 501 -13.90 12.93 -24.17
C GLY A 501 -13.24 13.24 -22.82
N SER A 502 -13.96 12.94 -21.74
CA SER A 502 -13.53 13.19 -20.37
C SER A 502 -12.30 12.37 -19.98
N MET A 503 -12.20 11.11 -20.41
CA MET A 503 -11.04 10.26 -20.19
C MET A 503 -9.78 10.83 -20.86
N GLY A 504 -9.88 11.22 -22.14
CA GLY A 504 -8.78 11.83 -22.89
C GLY A 504 -8.31 13.15 -22.26
N HIS A 505 -9.24 13.99 -21.80
CA HIS A 505 -8.90 15.21 -21.06
C HIS A 505 -8.21 14.91 -19.73
N TYR A 506 -8.64 13.87 -19.01
CA TYR A 506 -8.02 13.45 -17.76
C TYR A 506 -6.58 12.98 -18.00
N ILE A 507 -6.38 12.06 -18.95
CA ILE A 507 -5.06 11.54 -19.32
C ILE A 507 -4.14 12.64 -19.83
N THR A 508 -4.65 13.58 -20.64
CA THR A 508 -3.87 14.73 -21.12
C THR A 508 -3.42 15.63 -19.97
N LYS A 509 -4.28 15.88 -18.97
CA LYS A 509 -3.88 16.62 -17.76
C LYS A 509 -2.85 15.85 -16.93
N LEU A 510 -3.02 14.54 -16.80
CA LEU A 510 -2.09 13.68 -16.09
C LEU A 510 -0.69 13.74 -16.73
N ARG A 511 -0.64 13.66 -18.06
CA ARG A 511 0.55 13.80 -18.90
C ARG A 511 1.21 15.17 -18.75
N ASN A 512 0.46 16.23 -19.04
CA ASN A 512 1.02 17.59 -19.18
C ASN A 512 1.26 18.29 -17.83
N LYS A 513 0.44 17.99 -16.81
CA LYS A 513 0.49 18.69 -15.51
C LYS A 513 1.00 17.83 -14.37
N GLY A 514 1.16 16.52 -14.56
CA GLY A 514 1.54 15.62 -13.48
C GLY A 514 0.50 15.54 -12.35
N LEU A 515 -0.76 15.91 -12.62
CA LEU A 515 -1.84 15.99 -11.65
C LEU A 515 -2.76 14.77 -11.74
N CYS A 516 -2.90 14.04 -10.64
CA CYS A 516 -3.76 12.84 -10.55
C CYS A 516 -4.92 13.04 -9.55
N ASN A 517 -5.48 14.25 -9.47
CA ASN A 517 -6.66 14.46 -8.64
C ASN A 517 -7.84 13.71 -9.26
N ILE A 518 -8.61 12.96 -8.47
CA ILE A 518 -9.83 12.27 -8.94
C ILE A 518 -10.91 13.33 -9.15
N LYS A 519 -10.91 13.94 -10.34
CA LYS A 519 -11.74 15.09 -10.67
C LYS A 519 -12.41 14.89 -12.01
N TRP A 520 -13.72 15.03 -12.04
CA TRP A 520 -14.56 14.90 -13.23
C TRP A 520 -15.09 16.27 -13.64
N LYS A 521 -15.10 16.56 -14.94
CA LYS A 521 -15.74 17.75 -15.51
C LYS A 521 -17.10 17.30 -16.02
N VAL A 522 -18.16 17.79 -15.40
CA VAL A 522 -19.52 17.34 -15.66
C VAL A 522 -20.01 17.94 -16.99
N PRO A 523 -20.49 17.13 -17.95
CA PRO A 523 -21.20 17.62 -19.13
C PRO A 523 -22.42 18.47 -18.75
N VAL A 524 -22.69 19.54 -19.50
CA VAL A 524 -23.74 20.53 -19.17
C VAL A 524 -25.13 19.90 -19.17
N ASP A 525 -25.39 19.00 -20.10
CA ASP A 525 -26.65 18.25 -20.20
C ASP A 525 -26.87 17.31 -19.01
N ILE A 526 -25.81 16.68 -18.48
CA ILE A 526 -25.88 15.92 -17.23
C ILE A 526 -26.12 16.84 -16.04
N MET A 527 -25.47 18.02 -16.01
CA MET A 527 -25.70 19.00 -14.93
C MET A 527 -27.18 19.39 -14.85
N GLU A 528 -27.81 19.69 -15.99
CA GLU A 528 -29.21 20.07 -16.07
C GLU A 528 -30.15 18.92 -15.70
N GLN A 529 -29.94 17.72 -16.24
CA GLN A 529 -30.81 16.56 -16.00
C GLN A 529 -30.74 16.03 -14.56
N VAL A 530 -29.54 16.05 -13.96
CA VAL A 530 -29.30 15.51 -12.61
C VAL A 530 -29.43 16.61 -11.53
N GLY A 531 -29.41 17.88 -11.91
CA GLY A 531 -29.46 19.02 -10.99
C GLY A 531 -28.11 19.29 -10.29
N ILE A 532 -26.99 18.97 -10.93
CA ILE A 532 -25.65 19.23 -10.41
C ILE A 532 -25.29 20.69 -10.68
N LYS A 533 -24.93 21.43 -9.63
CA LYS A 533 -24.62 22.87 -9.73
C LYS A 533 -23.17 23.13 -10.15
N GLU A 534 -22.26 22.23 -9.79
CA GLU A 534 -20.84 22.37 -10.03
C GLU A 534 -20.42 21.81 -11.40
N GLN A 535 -19.72 22.61 -12.20
CA GLN A 535 -19.15 22.16 -13.48
C GLN A 535 -18.04 21.11 -13.33
N GLN A 536 -17.48 20.98 -12.12
CA GLN A 536 -16.39 20.05 -11.83
C GLN A 536 -16.51 19.50 -10.42
N ILE A 537 -16.49 18.17 -10.30
CA ILE A 537 -16.59 17.46 -9.02
C ILE A 537 -15.23 16.84 -8.71
N THR A 538 -14.76 17.00 -7.47
CA THR A 538 -13.57 16.31 -6.96
C THR A 538 -13.98 15.30 -5.92
N PHE A 539 -13.59 14.05 -6.11
CA PHE A 539 -13.93 12.95 -5.20
C PHE A 539 -12.82 12.75 -4.18
N TYR A 540 -13.16 12.95 -2.91
CA TYR A 540 -12.28 12.71 -1.78
C TYR A 540 -12.52 11.34 -1.16
N THR A 541 -13.73 10.81 -1.30
CA THR A 541 -14.12 9.49 -0.80
C THR A 541 -14.79 8.66 -1.89
N HIS A 542 -14.71 7.34 -1.72
CA HIS A 542 -15.38 6.38 -2.60
C HIS A 542 -16.91 6.56 -2.53
N LYS A 543 -17.45 6.70 -1.32
CA LYS A 543 -18.87 7.03 -1.09
C LYS A 543 -19.38 8.24 -1.88
N GLN A 544 -18.59 9.30 -2.06
CA GLN A 544 -18.99 10.45 -2.88
C GLN A 544 -19.17 10.07 -4.35
N LEU A 545 -18.29 9.21 -4.88
CA LEU A 545 -18.38 8.71 -6.24
C LEU A 545 -19.61 7.82 -6.41
N ASP A 546 -19.82 6.86 -5.50
CA ASP A 546 -20.96 5.94 -5.56
C ASP A 546 -22.29 6.68 -5.47
N THR A 547 -22.42 7.61 -4.52
CA THR A 547 -23.66 8.39 -4.34
C THR A 547 -24.01 9.17 -5.59
N LEU A 548 -23.01 9.80 -6.22
CA LEU A 548 -23.19 10.51 -7.48
C LEU A 548 -23.62 9.55 -8.58
N MET A 549 -22.96 8.41 -8.73
CA MET A 549 -23.26 7.44 -9.77
C MET A 549 -24.66 6.84 -9.62
N CYS A 550 -25.10 6.51 -8.39
CA CYS A 550 -26.49 6.10 -8.11
C CYS A 550 -27.48 7.19 -8.53
N THR A 551 -27.17 8.45 -8.23
CA THR A 551 -28.02 9.60 -8.60
C THR A 551 -28.11 9.73 -10.12
N ILE A 552 -26.98 9.63 -10.83
CA ILE A 552 -26.93 9.67 -12.30
C ILE A 552 -27.76 8.53 -12.88
N LEU A 553 -27.54 7.28 -12.46
CA LEU A 553 -28.28 6.11 -13.00
C LEU A 553 -29.78 6.18 -12.72
N SER A 554 -30.19 6.80 -11.60
CA SER A 554 -31.61 7.00 -11.28
C SER A 554 -32.31 7.99 -12.22
N LYS A 555 -31.55 8.91 -12.83
CA LYS A 555 -32.08 9.97 -13.71
C LYS A 555 -31.79 9.71 -15.19
N ILE A 556 -30.69 9.04 -15.48
CA ILE A 556 -30.15 8.73 -16.80
C ILE A 556 -29.76 7.24 -16.80
N PRO A 557 -30.73 6.31 -16.93
CA PRO A 557 -30.45 4.88 -16.84
C PRO A 557 -29.49 4.36 -17.93
N ASP A 558 -29.49 5.01 -19.10
CA ASP A 558 -28.62 4.73 -20.26
C ASP A 558 -27.28 5.49 -20.21
N PHE A 559 -26.87 5.98 -19.03
CA PHE A 559 -25.62 6.72 -18.89
C PHE A 559 -24.38 5.94 -19.38
N PRO A 560 -24.22 4.63 -19.10
CA PRO A 560 -23.08 3.84 -19.61
C PRO A 560 -22.96 3.84 -21.13
N GLU A 561 -24.08 3.84 -21.86
CA GLU A 561 -24.14 3.81 -23.32
C GLU A 561 -24.05 5.22 -23.92
N ARG A 562 -24.79 6.18 -23.36
CA ARG A 562 -24.89 7.54 -23.88
C ARG A 562 -23.66 8.40 -23.57
N TYR A 563 -22.99 8.14 -22.45
CA TYR A 563 -21.80 8.88 -21.99
C TYR A 563 -20.65 7.93 -21.67
N GLU A 564 -20.35 7.03 -22.60
CA GLU A 564 -19.36 5.95 -22.44
C GLU A 564 -18.02 6.45 -21.87
N GLU A 565 -17.46 7.53 -22.41
CA GLU A 565 -16.16 8.08 -21.98
C GLU A 565 -16.18 8.64 -20.54
N ASP A 566 -17.28 9.25 -20.13
CA ASP A 566 -17.48 9.73 -18.77
C ASP A 566 -17.69 8.57 -17.80
N HIS A 567 -18.51 7.60 -18.19
CA HIS A 567 -18.73 6.37 -17.43
C HIS A 567 -17.42 5.58 -17.25
N MET A 568 -16.60 5.43 -18.30
CA MET A 568 -15.28 4.80 -18.22
C MET A 568 -14.35 5.55 -17.26
N LEU A 569 -14.37 6.89 -17.26
CA LEU A 569 -13.56 7.68 -16.34
C LEU A 569 -14.01 7.49 -14.90
N LEU A 570 -15.31 7.56 -14.62
CA LEU A 570 -15.85 7.35 -13.27
C LEU A 570 -15.59 5.92 -12.78
N LYS A 571 -15.77 4.92 -13.66
CA LYS A 571 -15.40 3.52 -13.36
C LYS A 571 -13.91 3.38 -13.05
N SER A 572 -13.02 4.07 -13.78
CA SER A 572 -11.59 4.05 -13.47
C SER A 572 -11.26 4.68 -12.10
N PHE A 573 -12.05 5.66 -11.65
CA PHE A 573 -11.94 6.27 -10.33
C PHE A 573 -12.41 5.33 -9.22
N ASP A 574 -13.51 4.61 -9.43
CA ASP A 574 -14.01 3.55 -8.54
C ASP A 574 -12.93 2.49 -8.31
N ARG A 575 -12.34 1.97 -9.39
CA ARG A 575 -11.22 1.02 -9.33
C ARG A 575 -10.06 1.57 -8.49
N ALA A 576 -9.72 2.84 -8.68
CA ALA A 576 -8.67 3.49 -7.90
C ALA A 576 -8.99 3.58 -6.40
N PHE A 577 -10.26 3.76 -6.03
CA PHE A 577 -10.68 3.71 -4.62
C PHE A 577 -10.60 2.29 -4.06
N TRP A 578 -11.07 1.27 -4.79
CA TRP A 578 -10.92 -0.13 -4.40
C TRP A 578 -9.47 -0.54 -4.16
N LEU A 579 -8.57 -0.18 -5.08
CA LEU A 579 -7.13 -0.45 -4.94
C LEU A 579 -6.55 0.20 -3.67
N ARG A 580 -7.05 1.39 -3.29
CA ARG A 580 -6.66 2.06 -2.04
C ARG A 580 -7.30 1.41 -0.81
N ALA A 581 -8.54 0.92 -0.91
CA ALA A 581 -9.24 0.21 0.15
C ALA A 581 -8.51 -1.08 0.52
N PHE A 582 -8.09 -1.87 -0.47
CA PHE A 582 -7.31 -3.09 -0.22
C PHE A 582 -5.98 -2.83 0.45
N LYS A 583 -5.34 -1.69 0.14
CA LYS A 583 -4.09 -1.29 0.79
C LYS A 583 -4.28 -0.76 2.21
N ALA A 584 -5.38 -0.05 2.45
CA ALA A 584 -5.67 0.62 3.72
C ALA A 584 -7.11 0.32 4.14
N PRO A 585 -7.42 -0.94 4.51
CA PRO A 585 -8.78 -1.40 4.82
C PRO A 585 -9.38 -0.68 6.04
N GLN A 586 -8.58 -0.03 6.86
CA GLN A 586 -9.02 0.79 7.99
C GLN A 586 -9.44 2.21 7.60
N ASN A 587 -9.15 2.66 6.37
CA ASN A 587 -9.47 4.01 5.94
C ASN A 587 -10.88 4.09 5.35
N ALA A 588 -11.83 4.59 6.15
CA ALA A 588 -13.23 4.77 5.77
C ALA A 588 -13.44 5.57 4.47
N ASN A 589 -12.51 6.44 4.08
CA ASN A 589 -12.64 7.23 2.85
C ASN A 589 -12.54 6.38 1.57
N TYR A 590 -12.01 5.16 1.65
CA TYR A 590 -11.82 4.29 0.48
C TYR A 590 -12.91 3.24 0.32
N HIS A 591 -13.83 3.11 1.29
CA HIS A 591 -14.91 2.13 1.24
C HIS A 591 -16.12 2.66 0.48
N SER A 592 -16.71 1.77 -0.32
CA SER A 592 -17.94 2.03 -1.05
C SER A 592 -19.11 2.26 -0.10
N ILE A 593 -20.24 2.73 -0.65
CA ILE A 593 -21.50 2.74 0.10
C ILE A 593 -21.97 1.33 0.47
N THR A 594 -22.72 1.22 1.56
CA THR A 594 -23.34 -0.04 1.98
C THR A 594 -24.57 -0.36 1.12
N PRO A 595 -25.06 -1.61 1.09
CA PRO A 595 -26.30 -1.96 0.39
C PRO A 595 -27.52 -1.13 0.81
N GLU A 596 -27.64 -0.79 2.09
CA GLU A 596 -28.73 0.06 2.61
C GLU A 596 -28.63 1.49 2.06
N GLU A 597 -27.41 2.02 2.02
CA GLU A 597 -27.14 3.33 1.42
C GLU A 597 -27.42 3.33 -0.08
N PHE A 598 -27.07 2.26 -0.80
CA PHE A 598 -27.40 2.11 -2.21
C PHE A 598 -28.91 2.12 -2.45
N ARG A 599 -29.70 1.38 -1.67
CA ARG A 599 -31.18 1.43 -1.75
C ARG A 599 -31.70 2.84 -1.54
N LYS A 600 -31.16 3.56 -0.55
CA LYS A 600 -31.52 4.96 -0.27
C LYS A 600 -31.24 5.89 -1.46
N TYR A 601 -30.10 5.76 -2.12
CA TYR A 601 -29.68 6.69 -3.19
C TYR A 601 -30.14 6.30 -4.60
N SER A 602 -30.44 5.02 -4.85
CA SER A 602 -30.94 4.55 -6.15
C SER A 602 -32.38 5.00 -6.44
N GLY A 603 -33.10 5.49 -5.43
CA GLY A 603 -34.50 5.90 -5.59
C GLY A 603 -35.46 4.72 -5.77
N LEU A 604 -34.98 3.49 -5.57
CA LEU A 604 -35.82 2.30 -5.46
C LEU A 604 -36.69 2.48 -4.22
N LYS A 605 -37.96 2.82 -4.42
CA LYS A 605 -38.94 2.88 -3.35
C LYS A 605 -38.89 1.54 -2.61
N GLN A 606 -38.71 1.59 -1.29
CA GLN A 606 -38.98 0.43 -0.47
C GLN A 606 -40.46 0.11 -0.69
N ASN A 607 -40.75 -0.92 -1.49
CA ASN A 607 -42.01 -1.65 -1.39
C ASN A 607 -41.97 -2.45 -0.08
N SER A 608 -41.73 -1.77 1.05
CA SER A 608 -42.10 -2.30 2.34
C SER A 608 -43.61 -2.20 2.37
N GLY A 609 -44.26 -3.24 1.87
CA GLY A 609 -45.61 -3.61 2.28
C GLY A 609 -45.61 -4.00 3.77
N GLU A 610 -45.09 -3.12 4.63
CA GLU A 610 -45.58 -3.02 5.99
C GLU A 610 -46.95 -2.39 5.83
N SER A 611 -47.93 -3.27 5.59
CA SER A 611 -49.31 -3.00 5.96
C SER A 611 -49.27 -2.46 7.38
N GLU A 612 -49.59 -1.19 7.53
CA GLU A 612 -50.08 -0.67 8.80
C GLU A 612 -51.24 -1.58 9.18
N GLU A 613 -51.01 -2.50 10.13
CA GLU A 613 -52.08 -3.19 10.83
C GLU A 613 -52.85 -2.10 11.59
N GLU A 614 -53.83 -1.50 10.92
CA GLU A 614 -54.98 -0.93 11.60
C GLU A 614 -55.69 -2.09 12.30
N ASP A 615 -55.46 -2.14 13.62
CA ASP A 615 -56.24 -2.85 14.61
C ASP A 615 -57.72 -2.48 14.48
N PHE A 616 -58.45 -3.23 13.65
CA PHE A 616 -59.91 -3.32 13.69
C PHE A 616 -60.32 -4.77 13.90
N GLY A 617 -60.78 -5.04 15.12
CA GLY A 617 -61.17 -6.37 15.55
C GLY A 617 -62.44 -6.93 14.91
N VAL A 618 -62.53 -8.25 15.02
CA VAL A 618 -63.73 -9.07 15.20
C VAL A 618 -64.72 -9.13 14.01
N PHE A 619 -64.65 -10.23 13.22
CA PHE A 619 -65.69 -11.28 13.16
C PHE A 619 -65.31 -12.38 12.13
N GLY A 620 -65.27 -13.63 12.62
CA GLY A 620 -65.96 -14.78 12.01
C GLY A 620 -65.56 -15.34 10.63
N SER A 621 -64.99 -16.55 10.69
CA SER A 621 -65.41 -17.75 9.94
C SER A 621 -64.92 -18.02 8.50
N ALA A 622 -64.20 -19.14 8.42
CA ALA A 622 -64.42 -20.30 7.54
C ALA A 622 -64.08 -20.24 6.04
N GLY A 623 -63.08 -21.08 5.68
CA GLY A 623 -63.17 -22.00 4.54
C GLY A 623 -62.60 -21.50 3.22
N GLY A 624 -61.53 -22.16 2.75
CA GLY A 624 -61.04 -22.02 1.38
C GLY A 624 -59.59 -22.47 1.24
N GLU A 625 -59.38 -23.78 1.02
CA GLU A 625 -58.15 -24.32 0.44
C GLU A 625 -58.14 -23.95 -1.05
N GLU A 626 -57.23 -23.06 -1.46
CA GLU A 626 -56.83 -22.92 -2.86
C GLU A 626 -55.31 -22.85 -2.93
N ASP A 627 -54.71 -23.92 -3.45
CA ASP A 627 -53.31 -24.04 -3.82
C ASP A 627 -53.02 -23.15 -5.04
N GLU A 628 -52.57 -21.91 -4.80
CA GLU A 628 -51.88 -21.12 -5.82
C GLU A 628 -50.37 -21.35 -5.69
N GLU A 629 -49.83 -22.26 -6.50
CA GLU A 629 -48.41 -22.31 -6.84
C GLU A 629 -48.05 -21.01 -7.59
N LYS A 630 -47.62 -19.99 -6.83
CA LYS A 630 -46.92 -18.84 -7.39
C LYS A 630 -45.49 -19.26 -7.73
N ASP A 631 -45.27 -19.35 -9.03
CA ASP A 631 -43.99 -19.58 -9.67
C ASP A 631 -43.08 -18.35 -9.43
N ASP A 632 -42.38 -18.34 -8.29
CA ASP A 632 -41.36 -17.37 -7.88
C ASP A 632 -40.09 -17.48 -8.74
N SER A 633 -40.26 -17.44 -10.06
CA SER A 633 -39.19 -17.14 -11.02
C SER A 633 -38.90 -15.63 -11.02
N GLU A 634 -38.83 -15.02 -9.84
CA GLU A 634 -38.20 -13.72 -9.67
C GLU A 634 -36.75 -13.89 -10.12
N SER A 635 -36.43 -13.23 -11.23
CA SER A 635 -35.07 -13.09 -11.75
C SER A 635 -34.15 -12.82 -10.57
N SER A 636 -33.22 -13.74 -10.32
CA SER A 636 -32.19 -13.65 -9.30
C SER A 636 -31.33 -12.43 -9.57
N ASN A 637 -31.84 -11.28 -9.13
CA ASN A 637 -31.18 -10.00 -9.18
C ASN A 637 -30.11 -10.12 -8.10
N TYR A 638 -28.96 -10.68 -8.50
CA TYR A 638 -27.70 -10.69 -7.78
C TYR A 638 -27.31 -9.24 -7.52
N HIS A 639 -28.01 -8.59 -6.59
CA HIS A 639 -27.58 -7.35 -6.00
C HIS A 639 -26.34 -7.70 -5.22
N SER A 640 -25.21 -7.32 -5.82
CA SER A 640 -23.87 -7.31 -5.23
C SER A 640 -23.99 -7.06 -3.73
N ARG A 641 -23.28 -7.86 -2.92
CA ARG A 641 -23.21 -7.70 -1.46
C ARG A 641 -22.71 -6.31 -1.04
N THR A 642 -22.26 -5.52 -1.99
CA THR A 642 -21.71 -4.19 -1.79
C THR A 642 -22.62 -3.21 -2.50
N GLY A 643 -22.99 -2.12 -1.86
CA GLY A 643 -23.84 -1.11 -2.47
C GLY A 643 -23.17 -0.35 -3.63
N CYS A 644 -22.00 -0.77 -4.12
CA CYS A 644 -21.28 -0.04 -5.15
C CYS A 644 -22.02 -0.13 -6.50
N PRO A 645 -22.35 1.00 -7.16
CA PRO A 645 -23.02 1.00 -8.46
C PRO A 645 -22.17 0.45 -9.60
N PHE A 646 -20.85 0.33 -9.40
CA PHE A 646 -19.95 -0.32 -10.35
C PHE A 646 -19.78 -1.82 -10.08
N GLY A 647 -20.18 -2.32 -8.90
CA GLY A 647 -19.94 -3.68 -8.41
C GLY A 647 -18.68 -3.79 -7.53
N HIS A 648 -18.52 -4.90 -6.80
CA HIS A 648 -17.34 -5.11 -5.95
C HIS A 648 -16.27 -5.96 -6.60
N PRO A 649 -14.97 -5.67 -6.36
CA PRO A 649 -13.85 -6.49 -6.82
C PRO A 649 -13.95 -7.97 -6.51
N SER A 650 -14.60 -8.38 -5.41
CA SER A 650 -14.81 -9.79 -5.07
C SER A 650 -15.99 -10.44 -5.77
N ASP A 651 -16.88 -9.67 -6.40
CA ASP A 651 -17.99 -10.24 -7.13
C ASP A 651 -17.43 -10.94 -8.38
N LYS A 652 -17.87 -12.18 -8.62
CA LYS A 652 -17.26 -13.08 -9.63
C LYS A 652 -17.40 -12.56 -11.07
N SER A 653 -18.48 -11.84 -11.37
CA SER A 653 -18.66 -11.15 -12.66
C SER A 653 -17.74 -9.94 -12.80
N PHE A 654 -17.44 -9.30 -11.68
CA PHE A 654 -16.64 -8.09 -11.63
C PHE A 654 -15.15 -8.41 -11.62
N THR A 655 -14.66 -9.45 -10.91
CA THR A 655 -13.27 -9.95 -11.00
C THR A 655 -12.86 -10.21 -12.45
N ALA A 656 -13.66 -10.90 -13.26
CA ALA A 656 -13.34 -11.13 -14.68
C ALA A 656 -13.33 -9.85 -15.56
N ASP A 657 -14.01 -8.81 -15.09
CA ASP A 657 -14.02 -7.47 -15.69
C ASP A 657 -12.96 -6.53 -15.07
N TRP A 658 -12.40 -6.90 -13.91
CA TRP A 658 -11.38 -6.19 -13.14
C TRP A 658 -9.98 -6.68 -13.47
N TRP A 659 -9.82 -7.99 -13.66
CA TRP A 659 -8.72 -8.68 -14.33
C TRP A 659 -8.88 -8.56 -15.84
#